data_AF-A0A1F3A9F7-F1
#
_entry.id   AF-A0A1F3A9F7-F1
#
_cell.length_a   1.000
_cell.length_b   1.000
_cell.length_c   1.000
_cell.angle_alpha   90.00
_cell.angle_beta   90.00
_cell.angle_gamma   90.00
#
_symmetry.space_group_name_H-M   'P 1'
#
loop_
_entity.id
_entity.type
_entity.pdbx_description
1 polymer ?
#
loop_
_entity_poly.entity_id
_entity_poly.type
_entity_poly.pdbx_seq_one_letter_code
_entity_poly.pdbx_strand_id
1 'polypeptide(L)'
;MNLHQERAAAVRQLVDQARRIEKGGVTPTSLEKIGGLLSALANRAELFPQDEFPLGPDGGIYRLSEDPDHRFALYASAGGPGKKVPPHNHTTWAIIAGVHGAERNVVYERLDNGARDGVVQLREAPAKEKMLKRGDVIAYLPDDFHHIETPAGSGNALHLHFYGLGLEHLPDRVSVDMATGTAKRFMAKARILTPLLTVQQVKAMLKSDEVFAFFDVREEGEFSIQGHPLFATPLPLSRLEPRALALLPDPHTRIVLLDSGEESHDPQWAGRANRAAAQLSTLGYTNVAVVKDGLKAWRDAGYEVFTGVNVPSKAFGEVVEHGNDTPRIDAADVQKLLDSKADMVILDSRPLPEFTNMSIPGGIDCPGAELVYRVKDFVPRPETLVIVNCAGRTRSIIGAQSLINAGLPNKVMALKNGTMGWHLAGLKVARGETKSFGPQGPEAAKFAQAAAANIAGKMNIKKIDKAGLAGLEAKEGPLYRLDVRDPAEYARGHLKGFRHAAGGQLVQATDQYVGARNATIVLHDNDGVRATMTAHWLMQMGWNEVHVLDHKLAAAELTTGAEPRYPQGFAMPTPKSVTAAELHTSLAATLVIDLDTSLRYRDGHVPGAWFAVRAGLGRTIPEMLTQQKGATRIVLVSPDGEIAALAASEAEAASGGLPVAILAGGMQAWRDAKLALETGHVRMADPPTDVWYRPYDNKEDVEAAMRQYLDWEVDLVPQVERDGDATFSVLKSAGGH
;
A
#
# COMPACT_ATOMS: atom_id res chain seq x y z
N MET A 1 17.72 -14.96 -9.24
CA MET A 1 16.44 -14.26 -9.49
C MET A 1 15.37 -15.32 -9.56
N ASN A 2 14.21 -15.09 -8.95
CA ASN A 2 13.07 -15.98 -9.14
C ASN A 2 12.43 -15.77 -10.53
N LEU A 3 11.43 -16.60 -10.85
CA LEU A 3 10.67 -16.55 -12.09
C LEU A 3 10.13 -15.16 -12.44
N HIS A 4 9.51 -14.49 -11.47
CA HIS A 4 8.81 -13.23 -11.70
C HIS A 4 9.75 -12.04 -11.85
N GLN A 5 10.83 -12.01 -11.08
CA GLN A 5 11.91 -11.03 -11.23
C GLN A 5 12.54 -11.16 -12.61
N GLU A 6 12.77 -12.39 -13.06
CA GLU A 6 13.32 -12.66 -14.39
C GLU A 6 12.35 -12.28 -15.51
N ARG A 7 11.05 -12.57 -15.36
CA ARG A 7 10.00 -12.08 -16.28
C ARG A 7 10.02 -10.57 -16.37
N ALA A 8 9.96 -9.87 -15.23
CA ALA A 8 9.91 -8.41 -15.19
C ALA A 8 11.16 -7.79 -15.81
N ALA A 9 12.36 -8.31 -15.53
CA ALA A 9 13.61 -7.85 -16.13
C ALA A 9 13.62 -8.07 -17.65
N ALA A 10 13.20 -9.26 -18.13
CA ALA A 10 13.16 -9.56 -19.56
C ALA A 10 12.14 -8.69 -20.31
N VAL A 11 10.99 -8.41 -19.70
CA VAL A 11 9.98 -7.48 -20.23
C VAL A 11 10.51 -6.05 -20.30
N ARG A 12 11.15 -5.54 -19.23
CA ARG A 12 11.78 -4.21 -19.24
C ARG A 12 12.84 -4.09 -20.33
N GLN A 13 13.70 -5.10 -20.46
CA GLN A 13 14.73 -5.13 -21.50
C GLN A 13 14.13 -5.07 -22.91
N LEU A 14 13.05 -5.82 -23.17
CA LEU A 14 12.31 -5.78 -24.43
C LEU A 14 11.79 -4.35 -24.71
N VAL A 15 11.09 -3.74 -23.75
CA VAL A 15 10.50 -2.40 -23.89
C VAL A 15 11.59 -1.35 -24.14
N ASP A 16 12.68 -1.37 -23.39
CA ASP A 16 13.82 -0.46 -23.56
C ASP A 16 14.44 -0.52 -24.95
N GLN A 17 14.61 -1.73 -25.47
CA GLN A 17 15.18 -1.91 -26.80
C GLN A 17 14.19 -1.52 -27.90
N ALA A 18 12.90 -1.84 -27.73
CA ALA A 18 11.84 -1.43 -28.64
C ALA A 18 11.77 0.11 -28.75
N ARG A 19 11.86 0.83 -27.63
CA ARG A 19 11.93 2.30 -27.59
C ARG A 19 13.08 2.85 -28.41
N ARG A 20 14.27 2.24 -28.30
CA ARG A 20 15.45 2.67 -29.08
C ARG A 20 15.25 2.44 -30.58
N ILE A 21 14.61 1.32 -30.95
CA ILE A 21 14.33 0.99 -32.35
C ILE A 21 13.27 1.93 -32.94
N GLU A 22 12.15 2.17 -32.24
CA GLU A 22 11.05 3.00 -32.75
C GLU A 22 11.44 4.47 -32.93
N LYS A 23 12.48 4.98 -32.23
CA LYS A 23 13.05 6.32 -32.52
C LYS A 23 13.46 6.50 -33.98
N GLY A 24 13.75 5.41 -34.71
CA GLY A 24 14.03 5.42 -36.15
C GLY A 24 12.77 5.45 -37.04
N GLY A 25 11.58 5.50 -36.46
CA GLY A 25 10.29 5.47 -37.15
C GLY A 25 9.62 4.09 -37.13
N VAL A 26 8.30 4.08 -37.32
CA VAL A 26 7.47 2.88 -37.45
C VAL A 26 7.47 2.46 -38.92
N THR A 27 8.19 1.38 -39.23
CA THR A 27 8.38 0.83 -40.58
C THR A 27 8.36 -0.69 -40.52
N PRO A 28 8.11 -1.41 -41.63
CA PRO A 28 8.21 -2.87 -41.64
C PRO A 28 9.54 -3.39 -41.07
N THR A 29 10.66 -2.74 -41.42
CA THR A 29 12.00 -3.12 -40.93
C THR A 29 12.19 -2.85 -39.43
N SER A 30 11.64 -1.77 -38.89
CA SER A 30 11.72 -1.53 -37.43
C SER A 30 10.82 -2.49 -36.66
N LEU A 31 9.63 -2.81 -37.18
CA LEU A 31 8.75 -3.82 -36.58
C LEU A 31 9.32 -5.24 -36.67
N GLU A 32 10.05 -5.58 -37.72
CA GLU A 32 10.77 -6.86 -37.81
C GLU A 32 11.82 -6.99 -36.68
N LYS A 33 12.59 -5.92 -36.42
CA LYS A 33 13.57 -5.89 -35.32
C LYS A 33 12.90 -6.03 -33.96
N ILE A 34 11.82 -5.28 -33.70
CA ILE A 34 11.06 -5.39 -32.45
C ILE A 34 10.43 -6.79 -32.34
N GLY A 35 9.94 -7.35 -33.44
CA GLY A 35 9.42 -8.71 -33.51
C GLY A 35 10.47 -9.77 -33.15
N GLY A 36 11.73 -9.58 -33.56
CA GLY A 36 12.83 -10.44 -33.13
C GLY A 36 13.04 -10.43 -31.60
N LEU A 37 12.91 -9.26 -30.96
CA LEU A 37 12.98 -9.14 -29.50
C LEU A 37 11.80 -9.84 -28.81
N LEU A 38 10.60 -9.63 -29.33
CA LEU A 38 9.39 -10.27 -28.79
C LEU A 38 9.44 -11.80 -28.97
N SER A 39 9.95 -12.29 -30.10
CA SER A 39 10.20 -13.72 -30.35
C SER A 39 11.17 -14.31 -29.33
N ALA A 40 12.27 -13.60 -29.04
CA ALA A 40 13.24 -14.03 -28.05
C ALA A 40 12.60 -14.16 -26.65
N LEU A 41 11.75 -13.20 -26.26
CA LEU A 41 10.99 -13.27 -25.02
C LEU A 41 9.97 -14.42 -25.05
N ALA A 42 9.24 -14.61 -26.15
CA ALA A 42 8.22 -15.64 -26.28
C ALA A 42 8.77 -17.07 -26.28
N ASN A 43 10.03 -17.26 -26.70
CA ASN A 43 10.74 -18.54 -26.59
C ASN A 43 11.03 -18.94 -25.14
N ARG A 44 11.02 -17.97 -24.22
CA ARG A 44 11.17 -18.18 -22.77
C ARG A 44 9.84 -18.53 -22.11
N ALA A 45 9.21 -19.60 -22.59
CA ALA A 45 7.87 -19.99 -22.18
C ALA A 45 7.75 -20.34 -20.69
N GLU A 46 8.88 -20.70 -20.05
CA GLU A 46 8.96 -20.88 -18.59
C GLU A 46 8.56 -19.62 -17.84
N LEU A 47 8.87 -18.43 -18.38
CA LEU A 47 8.51 -17.15 -17.79
C LEU A 47 7.01 -16.90 -17.79
N PHE A 48 6.21 -17.61 -18.58
CA PHE A 48 4.77 -17.36 -18.71
C PHE A 48 3.96 -18.65 -18.46
N PRO A 49 3.93 -19.16 -17.21
CA PRO A 49 3.21 -20.38 -16.89
C PRO A 49 1.69 -20.12 -16.98
N GLN A 50 0.95 -21.03 -17.61
CA GLN A 50 -0.45 -20.78 -17.99
C GLN A 50 -1.42 -20.65 -16.81
N ASP A 51 -1.05 -21.16 -15.64
CA ASP A 51 -1.82 -21.07 -14.40
C ASP A 51 -1.89 -19.64 -13.83
N GLU A 52 -0.88 -18.81 -14.11
CA GLU A 52 -0.90 -17.37 -13.78
C GLU A 52 -1.75 -16.54 -14.75
N PHE A 53 -2.10 -17.10 -15.92
CA PHE A 53 -2.88 -16.45 -16.98
C PHE A 53 -4.11 -17.30 -17.37
N PRO A 54 -4.98 -17.68 -16.42
CA PRO A 54 -6.06 -18.61 -16.72
C PRO A 54 -7.10 -18.00 -17.63
N LEU A 55 -7.95 -18.81 -18.27
CA LEU A 55 -9.01 -18.26 -19.11
C LEU A 55 -10.13 -17.68 -18.25
N GLY A 56 -10.42 -16.39 -18.41
CA GLY A 56 -11.70 -15.81 -17.99
C GLY A 56 -12.85 -16.25 -18.91
N PRO A 57 -14.09 -15.79 -18.65
CA PRO A 57 -15.27 -16.16 -19.44
C PRO A 57 -15.10 -15.93 -20.96
N ASP A 58 -14.37 -14.88 -21.34
CA ASP A 58 -14.11 -14.49 -22.75
C ASP A 58 -12.63 -14.69 -23.14
N GLY A 59 -11.91 -15.55 -22.41
CA GLY A 59 -10.44 -15.60 -22.37
C GLY A 59 -9.87 -14.47 -21.50
N GLY A 60 -8.65 -14.02 -21.79
CA GLY A 60 -8.01 -12.98 -20.96
C GLY A 60 -6.96 -12.17 -21.69
N ILE A 61 -6.81 -10.89 -21.33
CA ILE A 61 -5.73 -10.01 -21.78
C ILE A 61 -5.06 -9.47 -20.53
N TYR A 62 -3.83 -9.90 -20.26
CA TYR A 62 -3.12 -9.60 -19.01
C TYR A 62 -2.03 -8.57 -19.27
N ARG A 63 -2.09 -7.40 -18.63
CA ARG A 63 -1.01 -6.41 -18.76
C ARG A 63 0.26 -6.92 -18.09
N LEU A 64 1.36 -6.87 -18.82
CA LEU A 64 2.70 -7.18 -18.33
C LEU A 64 3.56 -5.93 -18.14
N SER A 65 3.37 -4.91 -19.00
CA SER A 65 4.07 -3.63 -18.94
C SER A 65 3.37 -2.59 -19.81
N GLU A 66 3.47 -1.32 -19.41
CA GLU A 66 3.03 -0.16 -20.18
C GLU A 66 3.82 1.06 -19.68
N ASP A 67 4.23 1.96 -20.57
CA ASP A 67 4.89 3.20 -20.17
C ASP A 67 3.88 4.23 -19.62
N PRO A 68 4.31 5.22 -18.81
CA PRO A 68 3.41 6.23 -18.23
C PRO A 68 2.62 7.07 -19.25
N ASP A 69 3.08 7.16 -20.50
CA ASP A 69 2.39 7.82 -21.61
C ASP A 69 1.52 6.86 -22.43
N HIS A 70 1.23 5.68 -21.87
CA HIS A 70 0.44 4.59 -22.42
C HIS A 70 1.08 3.84 -23.60
N ARG A 71 2.33 4.14 -23.94
CA ARG A 71 3.03 3.51 -25.07
C ARG A 71 3.68 2.19 -24.67
N PHE A 72 4.09 1.43 -25.69
CA PHE A 72 4.81 0.15 -25.53
C PHE A 72 4.09 -0.80 -24.57
N ALA A 73 2.79 -1.00 -24.79
CA ALA A 73 1.95 -1.83 -23.96
C ALA A 73 2.11 -3.31 -24.34
N LEU A 74 2.62 -4.12 -23.41
CA LEU A 74 2.79 -5.56 -23.56
C LEU A 74 1.74 -6.30 -22.76
N TYR A 75 1.06 -7.23 -23.43
CA TYR A 75 0.04 -8.09 -22.84
C TYR A 75 0.34 -9.56 -23.08
N ALA A 76 -0.02 -10.42 -22.12
CA ALA A 76 -0.23 -11.84 -22.37
C ALA A 76 -1.72 -12.07 -22.70
N SER A 77 -2.01 -12.52 -23.92
CA SER A 77 -3.36 -12.81 -24.42
C SER A 77 -3.63 -14.31 -24.31
N ALA A 78 -4.63 -14.66 -23.50
CA ALA A 78 -5.10 -16.02 -23.29
C ALA A 78 -6.38 -16.28 -24.10
N GLY A 79 -6.37 -17.35 -24.89
CA GLY A 79 -7.48 -17.77 -25.73
C GLY A 79 -7.79 -19.26 -25.60
N GLY A 80 -9.06 -19.59 -25.33
CA GLY A 80 -9.53 -20.97 -25.29
C GLY A 80 -9.89 -21.50 -26.69
N PRO A 81 -9.89 -22.83 -26.91
CA PRO A 81 -10.17 -23.44 -28.21
C PRO A 81 -11.44 -22.90 -28.87
N GLY A 82 -11.35 -22.50 -30.13
CA GLY A 82 -12.46 -21.94 -30.90
C GLY A 82 -12.72 -20.45 -30.67
N LYS A 83 -12.01 -19.76 -29.78
CA LYS A 83 -12.11 -18.30 -29.63
C LYS A 83 -11.74 -17.62 -30.94
N LYS A 84 -12.57 -16.65 -31.35
CA LYS A 84 -12.33 -15.79 -32.50
C LYS A 84 -12.53 -14.34 -32.09
N VAL A 85 -11.63 -13.48 -32.55
CA VAL A 85 -11.78 -12.02 -32.49
C VAL A 85 -12.13 -11.56 -33.90
N PRO A 86 -13.13 -10.69 -34.11
CA PRO A 86 -13.53 -10.26 -35.46
C PRO A 86 -12.42 -9.47 -36.16
N PRO A 87 -12.48 -9.29 -37.49
CA PRO A 87 -11.54 -8.44 -38.23
C PRO A 87 -11.47 -7.03 -37.66
N HIS A 88 -10.27 -6.54 -37.36
CA HIS A 88 -10.04 -5.23 -36.75
C HIS A 88 -8.66 -4.66 -37.07
N ASN A 89 -8.50 -3.35 -36.90
CA ASN A 89 -7.22 -2.66 -36.97
C ASN A 89 -6.69 -2.32 -35.56
N HIS A 90 -5.62 -1.54 -35.49
CA HIS A 90 -5.00 -1.15 -34.22
C HIS A 90 -4.82 0.36 -34.06
N THR A 91 -4.81 1.16 -35.14
CA THR A 91 -4.50 2.62 -35.13
C THR A 91 -3.11 2.97 -34.56
N THR A 92 -2.33 1.94 -34.26
CA THR A 92 -0.94 1.94 -33.84
C THR A 92 -0.31 0.65 -34.36
N TRP A 93 1.02 0.51 -34.31
CA TRP A 93 1.65 -0.76 -34.63
C TRP A 93 1.34 -1.82 -33.57
N ALA A 94 1.27 -3.09 -34.01
CA ALA A 94 1.08 -4.25 -33.15
C ALA A 94 1.97 -5.41 -33.58
N ILE A 95 2.47 -6.19 -32.63
CA ILE A 95 3.26 -7.40 -32.89
C ILE A 95 2.75 -8.51 -31.97
N ILE A 96 2.52 -9.70 -32.52
CA ILE A 96 2.07 -10.87 -31.78
C ILE A 96 3.13 -11.96 -31.87
N ALA A 97 3.42 -12.59 -30.73
CA ALA A 97 4.36 -13.71 -30.62
C ALA A 97 3.76 -14.90 -29.87
N GLY A 98 3.91 -16.10 -30.41
CA GLY A 98 3.38 -17.31 -29.78
C GLY A 98 4.23 -17.80 -28.61
N VAL A 99 3.62 -18.21 -27.49
CA VAL A 99 4.29 -18.82 -26.31
C VAL A 99 3.83 -20.25 -26.06
N HIS A 100 2.53 -20.43 -25.84
CA HIS A 100 1.86 -21.72 -25.65
C HIS A 100 0.65 -21.86 -26.58
N GLY A 101 0.32 -23.08 -26.98
CA GLY A 101 -0.78 -23.36 -27.91
C GLY A 101 -0.50 -22.83 -29.33
N ALA A 102 -1.57 -22.56 -30.08
CA ALA A 102 -1.48 -21.96 -31.40
C ALA A 102 -2.62 -20.97 -31.66
N GLU A 103 -2.34 -19.95 -32.46
CA GLU A 103 -3.29 -18.92 -32.91
C GLU A 103 -3.08 -18.65 -34.39
N ARG A 104 -4.16 -18.77 -35.17
CA ARG A 104 -4.17 -18.36 -36.57
C ARG A 104 -4.48 -16.88 -36.66
N ASN A 105 -3.58 -16.16 -37.31
CA ASN A 105 -3.71 -14.76 -37.65
C ASN A 105 -4.06 -14.66 -39.13
N VAL A 106 -5.28 -14.20 -39.43
CA VAL A 106 -5.76 -13.97 -40.79
C VAL A 106 -5.66 -12.48 -41.11
N VAL A 107 -5.02 -12.15 -42.23
CA VAL A 107 -4.70 -10.76 -42.60
C VAL A 107 -5.56 -10.32 -43.77
N TYR A 108 -5.93 -9.04 -43.81
CA TYR A 108 -6.81 -8.48 -44.82
C TYR A 108 -6.14 -7.36 -45.62
N GLU A 109 -6.52 -7.23 -46.89
CA GLU A 109 -6.30 -6.06 -47.71
C GLU A 109 -7.55 -5.17 -47.68
N ARG A 110 -7.36 -3.88 -47.38
CA ARG A 110 -8.42 -2.88 -47.48
C ARG A 110 -8.65 -2.52 -48.94
N LEU A 111 -9.91 -2.59 -49.38
CA LEU A 111 -10.32 -2.34 -50.75
C LEU A 111 -10.94 -0.95 -50.96
N ASP A 112 -11.43 -0.31 -49.88
CA ASP A 112 -11.97 1.04 -49.93
C ASP A 112 -10.88 2.09 -49.68
N ASN A 113 -11.18 3.34 -50.06
CA ASN A 113 -10.30 4.50 -49.88
C ASN A 113 -10.66 5.37 -48.67
N GLY A 114 -11.55 4.91 -47.78
CA GLY A 114 -12.02 5.67 -46.61
C GLY A 114 -12.98 6.82 -46.92
N ALA A 115 -13.50 6.94 -48.15
CA ALA A 115 -14.39 8.06 -48.51
C ALA A 115 -15.80 7.99 -47.88
N ARG A 116 -16.17 6.87 -47.26
CA ARG A 116 -17.47 6.69 -46.60
C ARG A 116 -17.25 6.38 -45.12
N ASP A 117 -17.70 7.28 -44.27
CA ASP A 117 -17.61 7.10 -42.81
C ASP A 117 -18.36 5.83 -42.38
N GLY A 118 -17.73 5.06 -41.50
CA GLY A 118 -18.30 3.83 -40.94
C GLY A 118 -18.35 2.63 -41.89
N VAL A 119 -17.76 2.71 -43.09
CA VAL A 119 -17.72 1.61 -44.06
C VAL A 119 -16.28 1.25 -44.41
N VAL A 120 -15.90 -0.01 -44.22
CA VAL A 120 -14.60 -0.58 -44.58
C VAL A 120 -14.83 -1.87 -45.36
N GLN A 121 -14.19 -2.01 -46.52
CA GLN A 121 -14.25 -3.22 -47.34
C GLN A 121 -12.92 -3.97 -47.26
N LEU A 122 -12.97 -5.25 -46.89
CA LEU A 122 -11.80 -6.09 -46.66
C LEU A 122 -11.84 -7.33 -47.53
N ARG A 123 -10.66 -7.79 -47.98
CA ARG A 123 -10.45 -9.09 -48.63
C ARG A 123 -9.35 -9.84 -47.91
N GLU A 124 -9.56 -11.12 -47.61
CA GLU A 124 -8.51 -11.96 -47.02
C GLU A 124 -7.27 -12.00 -47.93
N ALA A 125 -6.11 -11.97 -47.31
CA ALA A 125 -4.81 -12.06 -47.97
C ALA A 125 -4.09 -13.34 -47.51
N PRO A 126 -4.45 -14.53 -48.04
CA PRO A 126 -3.91 -15.83 -47.59
C PRO A 126 -2.38 -15.90 -47.54
N ALA A 127 -1.70 -15.19 -48.44
CA ALA A 127 -0.23 -15.14 -48.50
C ALA A 127 0.42 -14.42 -47.30
N LYS A 128 -0.36 -13.66 -46.52
CA LYS A 128 0.09 -12.92 -45.33
C LYS A 128 -0.38 -13.57 -44.02
N GLU A 129 -1.22 -14.60 -44.09
CA GLU A 129 -1.71 -15.31 -42.90
C GLU A 129 -0.60 -16.12 -42.23
N LYS A 130 -0.70 -16.29 -40.92
CA LYS A 130 0.26 -17.09 -40.16
C LYS A 130 -0.40 -17.86 -39.04
N MET A 131 -0.02 -19.13 -38.89
CA MET A 131 -0.28 -19.90 -37.67
C MET A 131 0.89 -19.66 -36.72
N LEU A 132 0.65 -18.95 -35.62
CA LEU A 132 1.67 -18.71 -34.61
C LEU A 132 1.78 -19.91 -33.67
N LYS A 133 2.99 -20.44 -33.52
CA LYS A 133 3.40 -21.33 -32.43
C LYS A 133 4.51 -20.65 -31.63
N ARG A 134 5.09 -21.38 -30.67
CA ARG A 134 6.17 -20.84 -29.82
C ARG A 134 7.27 -20.19 -30.65
N GLY A 135 7.56 -18.92 -30.37
CA GLY A 135 8.60 -18.13 -31.01
C GLY A 135 8.21 -17.53 -32.38
N ASP A 136 7.12 -17.99 -33.00
CA ASP A 136 6.62 -17.37 -34.23
C ASP A 136 6.10 -15.97 -33.95
N VAL A 137 6.36 -15.05 -34.89
CA VAL A 137 5.89 -13.66 -34.82
C VAL A 137 5.16 -13.20 -36.08
N ILE A 138 4.25 -12.24 -35.91
CA ILE A 138 3.62 -11.46 -36.97
C ILE A 138 3.48 -10.01 -36.52
N ALA A 139 3.63 -9.06 -37.44
CA ALA A 139 3.59 -7.63 -37.15
C ALA A 139 2.60 -6.91 -38.07
N TYR A 140 2.03 -5.82 -37.55
CA TYR A 140 0.99 -5.02 -38.18
C TYR A 140 1.34 -3.54 -38.07
N LEU A 141 1.18 -2.83 -39.19
CA LEU A 141 1.16 -1.37 -39.23
C LEU A 141 -0.21 -0.83 -38.75
N PRO A 142 -0.33 0.48 -38.44
CA PRO A 142 -1.56 1.06 -37.86
C PRO A 142 -2.86 0.75 -38.59
N ASP A 143 -2.81 0.72 -39.93
CA ASP A 143 -3.98 0.54 -40.80
C ASP A 143 -4.19 -0.91 -41.26
N ASP A 144 -3.33 -1.84 -40.85
CA ASP A 144 -3.49 -3.25 -41.18
C ASP A 144 -4.68 -3.85 -40.45
N PHE A 145 -5.47 -4.63 -41.17
CA PHE A 145 -6.60 -5.38 -40.62
C PHE A 145 -6.25 -6.84 -40.48
N HIS A 146 -6.60 -7.42 -39.35
CA HIS A 146 -6.45 -8.84 -39.10
C HIS A 146 -7.57 -9.38 -38.23
N HIS A 147 -7.68 -10.69 -38.16
CA HIS A 147 -8.43 -11.36 -37.11
C HIS A 147 -7.61 -12.50 -36.54
N ILE A 148 -7.92 -12.87 -35.30
CA ILE A 148 -7.25 -14.00 -34.64
C ILE A 148 -8.27 -15.08 -34.30
N GLU A 149 -7.89 -16.33 -34.51
CA GLU A 149 -8.64 -17.49 -34.08
C GLU A 149 -7.71 -18.51 -33.45
N THR A 150 -8.09 -19.03 -32.28
CA THR A 150 -7.41 -20.18 -31.67
C THR A 150 -8.08 -21.45 -32.17
N PRO A 151 -7.44 -22.24 -33.05
CA PRO A 151 -8.09 -23.38 -33.70
C PRO A 151 -8.63 -24.42 -32.70
N ALA A 152 -9.67 -25.15 -33.09
CA ALA A 152 -10.10 -26.30 -32.29
C ALA A 152 -8.96 -27.33 -32.20
N GLY A 153 -8.70 -27.85 -30.99
CA GLY A 153 -7.64 -28.83 -30.75
C GLY A 153 -6.23 -28.28 -30.57
N SER A 154 -6.01 -26.96 -30.59
CA SER A 154 -4.69 -26.34 -30.35
C SER A 154 -4.31 -26.19 -28.87
N GLY A 155 -5.18 -26.63 -27.95
CA GLY A 155 -5.08 -26.31 -26.53
C GLY A 155 -5.36 -24.82 -26.25
N ASN A 156 -5.18 -24.42 -24.98
CA ASN A 156 -5.29 -23.01 -24.60
C ASN A 156 -4.07 -22.25 -25.12
N ALA A 157 -4.30 -21.22 -25.93
CA ALA A 157 -3.26 -20.33 -26.41
C ALA A 157 -2.91 -19.29 -25.34
N LEU A 158 -1.61 -19.02 -25.18
CA LEU A 158 -1.10 -17.86 -24.45
C LEU A 158 -0.03 -17.21 -25.32
N HIS A 159 -0.27 -15.98 -25.77
CA HIS A 159 0.59 -15.28 -26.73
C HIS A 159 0.91 -13.87 -26.23
N LEU A 160 2.07 -13.35 -26.59
CA LEU A 160 2.46 -11.99 -26.24
C LEU A 160 1.96 -11.04 -27.33
N HIS A 161 1.20 -10.02 -26.94
CA HIS A 161 0.74 -8.97 -27.84
C HIS A 161 1.37 -7.65 -27.40
N PHE A 162 2.12 -7.03 -28.30
CA PHE A 162 2.88 -5.82 -28.01
C PHE A 162 2.45 -4.69 -28.93
N TYR A 163 2.03 -3.58 -28.35
CA TYR A 163 1.41 -2.47 -29.07
C TYR A 163 2.20 -1.17 -28.84
N GLY A 164 2.19 -0.30 -29.86
CA GLY A 164 2.73 1.05 -29.70
C GLY A 164 1.94 1.93 -28.74
N LEU A 165 0.67 1.62 -28.49
CA LEU A 165 -0.22 2.32 -27.57
C LEU A 165 -1.20 1.31 -26.93
N GLY A 166 -1.48 1.48 -25.63
CA GLY A 166 -2.32 0.58 -24.84
C GLY A 166 -3.76 0.48 -25.35
N LEU A 167 -4.38 -0.70 -25.19
CA LEU A 167 -5.70 -1.02 -25.74
C LEU A 167 -6.82 -0.11 -25.22
N GLU A 168 -6.69 0.41 -24.00
CA GLU A 168 -7.63 1.40 -23.44
C GLU A 168 -7.55 2.78 -24.10
N HIS A 169 -6.45 3.08 -24.80
CA HIS A 169 -6.12 4.38 -25.34
C HIS A 169 -6.24 4.44 -26.87
N LEU A 170 -7.04 3.54 -27.46
CA LEU A 170 -7.29 3.45 -28.90
C LEU A 170 -8.75 3.82 -29.25
N PRO A 171 -9.13 5.11 -29.24
CA PRO A 171 -10.52 5.52 -29.44
C PRO A 171 -11.03 5.26 -30.87
N ASP A 172 -10.14 5.29 -31.86
CA ASP A 172 -10.46 5.19 -33.29
C ASP A 172 -10.27 3.77 -33.86
N ARG A 173 -9.89 2.82 -33.01
CA ARG A 173 -9.76 1.41 -33.40
C ARG A 173 -11.14 0.84 -33.73
N VAL A 174 -11.24 0.09 -34.83
CA VAL A 174 -12.50 -0.44 -35.35
C VAL A 174 -12.43 -1.93 -35.65
N SER A 175 -13.56 -2.60 -35.46
CA SER A 175 -13.85 -3.93 -36.00
C SER A 175 -14.80 -3.83 -37.17
N VAL A 176 -14.70 -4.74 -38.14
CA VAL A 176 -15.47 -4.74 -39.38
C VAL A 176 -16.36 -5.98 -39.45
N ASP A 177 -17.65 -5.77 -39.71
CA ASP A 177 -18.56 -6.83 -40.12
C ASP A 177 -18.32 -7.18 -41.60
N MET A 178 -17.81 -8.39 -41.86
CA MET A 178 -17.40 -8.80 -43.22
C MET A 178 -18.57 -8.94 -44.21
N ALA A 179 -19.81 -9.09 -43.74
CA ALA A 179 -20.98 -9.22 -44.61
C ALA A 179 -21.47 -7.85 -45.11
N THR A 180 -21.40 -6.83 -44.25
CA THR A 180 -21.95 -5.49 -44.53
C THR A 180 -20.89 -4.43 -44.81
N GLY A 181 -19.63 -4.69 -44.42
CA GLY A 181 -18.56 -3.69 -44.39
C GLY A 181 -18.71 -2.64 -43.30
N THR A 182 -19.66 -2.82 -42.37
CA THR A 182 -19.90 -1.83 -41.30
C THR A 182 -18.75 -1.86 -40.30
N ALA A 183 -18.11 -0.72 -40.08
CA ALA A 183 -17.07 -0.53 -39.08
C ALA A 183 -17.65 0.04 -37.78
N LYS A 184 -17.24 -0.51 -36.65
CA LYS A 184 -17.65 -0.05 -35.31
C LYS A 184 -16.44 0.03 -34.39
N ARG A 185 -16.47 0.96 -33.43
CA ARG A 185 -15.41 1.10 -32.42
C ARG A 185 -15.13 -0.22 -31.72
N PHE A 186 -13.85 -0.56 -31.60
CA PHE A 186 -13.35 -1.80 -31.04
C PHE A 186 -12.03 -1.55 -30.29
N MET A 187 -11.86 -1.89 -29.02
CA MET A 187 -12.82 -2.36 -28.04
C MET A 187 -13.41 -1.13 -27.32
N ALA A 188 -14.74 -1.00 -27.26
CA ALA A 188 -15.36 0.16 -26.63
C ALA A 188 -14.96 0.32 -25.14
N LYS A 189 -14.72 -0.81 -24.45
CA LYS A 189 -14.11 -0.90 -23.12
C LYS A 189 -13.23 -2.15 -23.08
N ALA A 190 -11.91 -1.98 -23.18
CA ALA A 190 -10.99 -3.11 -23.05
C ALA A 190 -10.97 -3.60 -21.58
N ARG A 191 -11.13 -4.92 -21.38
CA ARG A 191 -11.04 -5.54 -20.06
C ARG A 191 -9.63 -6.11 -19.89
N ILE A 192 -8.77 -5.32 -19.26
CA ILE A 192 -7.42 -5.75 -18.93
C ILE A 192 -7.44 -6.45 -17.57
N LEU A 193 -6.86 -7.65 -17.54
CA LEU A 193 -6.75 -8.51 -16.38
C LEU A 193 -5.35 -8.39 -15.76
N THR A 194 -5.23 -8.86 -14.54
CA THR A 194 -3.96 -8.92 -13.80
C THR A 194 -3.54 -10.37 -13.62
N PRO A 195 -2.24 -10.71 -13.78
CA PRO A 195 -1.75 -12.06 -13.55
C PRO A 195 -2.12 -12.57 -12.15
N LEU A 196 -2.40 -13.87 -12.03
CA LEU A 196 -2.82 -14.48 -10.77
C LEU A 196 -1.69 -15.26 -10.11
N LEU A 197 -1.66 -15.28 -8.77
CA LEU A 197 -0.83 -16.18 -7.98
C LEU A 197 -1.70 -17.01 -7.04
N THR A 198 -1.36 -18.27 -6.89
CA THR A 198 -1.94 -19.12 -5.84
C THR A 198 -1.42 -18.70 -4.46
N VAL A 199 -2.21 -18.99 -3.41
CA VAL A 199 -1.78 -18.74 -2.03
C VAL A 199 -0.52 -19.52 -1.64
N GLN A 200 -0.30 -20.70 -2.25
CA GLN A 200 0.94 -21.49 -2.06
C GLN A 200 2.16 -20.76 -2.64
N GLN A 201 2.04 -20.14 -3.81
CA GLN A 201 3.11 -19.33 -4.40
C GLN A 201 3.44 -18.14 -3.49
N VAL A 202 2.42 -17.43 -3.00
CA VAL A 202 2.63 -16.30 -2.06
C VAL A 202 3.29 -16.76 -0.76
N LYS A 203 2.87 -17.90 -0.19
CA LYS A 203 3.54 -18.49 0.98
C LYS A 203 4.99 -18.87 0.71
N ALA A 204 5.31 -19.39 -0.48
CA ALA A 204 6.69 -19.66 -0.87
C ALA A 204 7.51 -18.37 -0.98
N MET A 205 6.92 -17.28 -1.51
CA MET A 205 7.57 -15.98 -1.59
C MET A 205 7.89 -15.42 -0.19
N LEU A 206 6.94 -15.50 0.76
CA LEU A 206 7.13 -15.06 2.15
C LEU A 206 8.26 -15.78 2.88
N LYS A 207 8.56 -17.03 2.48
CA LYS A 207 9.64 -17.87 3.03
C LYS A 207 10.96 -17.74 2.27
N SER A 208 11.03 -16.85 1.28
CA SER A 208 12.21 -16.63 0.45
C SER A 208 12.82 -15.25 0.69
N ASP A 209 14.01 -15.02 0.15
CA ASP A 209 14.68 -13.71 0.15
C ASP A 209 14.16 -12.79 -0.98
N GLU A 210 13.03 -13.13 -1.62
CA GLU A 210 12.43 -12.28 -2.64
C GLU A 210 12.01 -10.93 -2.06
N VAL A 211 12.35 -9.85 -2.78
CA VAL A 211 11.88 -8.51 -2.48
C VAL A 211 10.57 -8.28 -3.21
N PHE A 212 9.47 -8.17 -2.46
CA PHE A 212 8.14 -7.91 -3.00
C PHE A 212 7.25 -7.22 -1.97
N ALA A 213 6.25 -6.49 -2.45
CA ALA A 213 5.19 -5.94 -1.62
C ALA A 213 3.96 -6.85 -1.64
N PHE A 214 3.38 -7.09 -0.47
CA PHE A 214 2.13 -7.85 -0.33
C PHE A 214 1.07 -6.93 0.28
N PHE A 215 0.17 -6.43 -0.55
CA PHE A 215 -0.80 -5.43 -0.15
C PHE A 215 -2.21 -6.01 -0.06
N ASP A 216 -2.87 -5.74 1.06
CA ASP A 216 -4.32 -5.95 1.20
C ASP A 216 -5.05 -4.66 0.83
N VAL A 217 -5.90 -4.74 -0.19
CA VAL A 217 -6.58 -3.56 -0.76
C VAL A 217 -8.00 -3.35 -0.24
N ARG A 218 -8.42 -4.17 0.72
CA ARG A 218 -9.65 -3.94 1.47
C ARG A 218 -9.48 -2.74 2.40
N GLU A 219 -10.59 -2.27 2.95
CA GLU A 219 -10.52 -1.19 3.92
C GLU A 219 -9.85 -1.63 5.23
N GLU A 220 -9.26 -0.68 5.97
CA GLU A 220 -8.46 -1.01 7.16
C GLU A 220 -9.32 -1.63 8.29
N GLY A 221 -10.59 -1.24 8.40
CA GLY A 221 -11.53 -1.88 9.31
C GLY A 221 -11.82 -3.33 8.93
N GLU A 222 -12.00 -3.63 7.64
CA GLU A 222 -12.16 -5.01 7.16
C GLU A 222 -10.88 -5.84 7.35
N PHE A 223 -9.72 -5.27 7.01
CA PHE A 223 -8.40 -5.88 7.25
C PHE A 223 -8.26 -6.29 8.71
N SER A 224 -8.59 -5.39 9.63
CA SER A 224 -8.43 -5.63 11.06
C SER A 224 -9.48 -6.55 11.68
N ILE A 225 -10.73 -6.51 11.22
CA ILE A 225 -11.83 -7.28 11.82
C ILE A 225 -11.95 -8.68 11.20
N GLN A 226 -11.90 -8.77 9.86
CA GLN A 226 -12.00 -10.05 9.16
C GLN A 226 -10.66 -10.80 9.14
N GLY A 227 -9.58 -10.08 9.41
CA GLY A 227 -8.22 -10.57 9.49
C GLY A 227 -7.50 -10.65 8.14
N HIS A 228 -6.20 -10.92 8.20
CA HIS A 228 -5.25 -10.86 7.09
C HIS A 228 -4.06 -11.82 7.30
N PRO A 229 -3.28 -12.16 6.26
CA PRO A 229 -1.98 -12.82 6.41
C PRO A 229 -1.00 -11.98 7.25
N LEU A 230 -0.12 -12.61 8.03
CA LEU A 230 0.77 -11.92 8.99
C LEU A 230 1.51 -10.71 8.38
N PHE A 231 2.07 -10.88 7.19
CA PHE A 231 2.89 -9.88 6.51
C PHE A 231 2.17 -9.13 5.38
N ALA A 232 0.85 -9.27 5.25
CA ALA A 232 0.07 -8.40 4.38
C ALA A 232 0.03 -6.97 4.95
N THR A 233 0.31 -5.98 4.10
CA THR A 233 0.33 -4.55 4.46
C THR A 233 -0.96 -3.89 3.95
N PRO A 234 -1.70 -3.12 4.78
CA PRO A 234 -2.95 -2.50 4.34
C PRO A 234 -2.68 -1.31 3.40
N LEU A 235 -3.18 -1.42 2.16
CA LEU A 235 -3.24 -0.38 1.14
C LEU A 235 -4.67 -0.30 0.58
N PRO A 236 -5.65 0.20 1.36
CA PRO A 236 -7.04 0.24 0.92
C PRO A 236 -7.22 0.92 -0.44
N LEU A 237 -8.02 0.33 -1.32
CA LEU A 237 -8.32 0.90 -2.64
C LEU A 237 -8.82 2.35 -2.52
N SER A 238 -9.61 2.64 -1.48
CA SER A 238 -10.14 3.98 -1.23
C SER A 238 -9.07 5.06 -0.99
N ARG A 239 -7.85 4.67 -0.60
CA ARG A 239 -6.73 5.57 -0.23
C ARG A 239 -5.44 5.21 -0.96
N LEU A 240 -5.52 4.48 -2.06
CA LEU A 240 -4.37 3.84 -2.71
C LEU A 240 -3.37 4.86 -3.26
N GLU A 241 -3.82 5.83 -4.04
CA GLU A 241 -2.96 6.76 -4.75
C GLU A 241 -2.05 7.59 -3.85
N PRO A 242 -2.57 8.25 -2.78
CA PRO A 242 -1.71 9.03 -1.89
C PRO A 242 -0.80 8.20 -0.96
N ARG A 243 -0.95 6.86 -0.94
CA ARG A 243 -0.16 5.98 -0.05
C ARG A 243 0.85 5.11 -0.78
N ALA A 244 0.62 4.81 -2.06
CA ALA A 244 1.45 3.86 -2.83
C ALA A 244 2.92 4.26 -2.85
N LEU A 245 3.24 5.53 -3.14
CA LEU A 245 4.64 6.00 -3.23
C LEU A 245 5.38 5.88 -1.89
N ALA A 246 4.72 6.24 -0.79
CA ALA A 246 5.31 6.13 0.54
C ALA A 246 5.56 4.66 0.90
N LEU A 247 4.59 3.78 0.67
CA LEU A 247 4.74 2.36 1.02
C LEU A 247 5.70 1.62 0.08
N LEU A 248 5.86 2.05 -1.17
CA LEU A 248 6.71 1.41 -2.15
C LEU A 248 7.34 2.43 -3.11
N PRO A 249 8.53 2.97 -2.79
CA PRO A 249 9.15 4.03 -3.60
C PRO A 249 9.67 3.56 -4.95
N ASP A 250 9.95 2.26 -5.13
CA ASP A 250 10.39 1.68 -6.40
C ASP A 250 9.19 1.08 -7.18
N PRO A 251 8.80 1.65 -8.32
CA PRO A 251 7.68 1.18 -9.10
C PRO A 251 7.92 -0.16 -9.82
N HIS A 252 9.16 -0.63 -9.88
CA HIS A 252 9.52 -1.88 -10.55
C HIS A 252 9.49 -3.10 -9.62
N THR A 253 9.40 -2.86 -8.31
CA THR A 253 9.24 -3.92 -7.32
C THR A 253 7.93 -4.69 -7.55
N ARG A 254 7.98 -6.01 -7.35
CA ARG A 254 6.79 -6.86 -7.48
C ARG A 254 5.75 -6.49 -6.44
N ILE A 255 4.50 -6.37 -6.88
CA ILE A 255 3.34 -6.19 -6.02
C ILE A 255 2.45 -7.42 -6.14
N VAL A 256 2.04 -7.98 -5.01
CA VAL A 256 0.98 -8.98 -4.91
C VAL A 256 -0.18 -8.35 -4.15
N LEU A 257 -1.37 -8.34 -4.76
CA LEU A 257 -2.57 -7.74 -4.19
C LEU A 257 -3.51 -8.81 -3.66
N LEU A 258 -4.06 -8.57 -2.48
CA LEU A 258 -5.07 -9.39 -1.81
C LEU A 258 -6.34 -8.56 -1.64
N ASP A 259 -7.49 -9.15 -1.95
CA ASP A 259 -8.81 -8.68 -1.51
C ASP A 259 -9.55 -9.81 -0.77
N SER A 260 -10.87 -9.70 -0.57
CA SER A 260 -11.59 -10.72 0.20
C SER A 260 -11.68 -12.06 -0.54
N GLY A 261 -11.72 -12.07 -1.87
CA GLY A 261 -12.06 -13.23 -2.69
C GLY A 261 -13.53 -13.69 -2.58
N GLU A 262 -14.38 -12.94 -1.87
CA GLU A 262 -15.81 -13.24 -1.77
C GLU A 262 -16.51 -12.76 -3.05
N GLU A 263 -17.08 -13.67 -3.84
CA GLU A 263 -17.66 -13.35 -5.17
C GLU A 263 -18.72 -12.24 -5.15
N SER A 264 -19.43 -12.08 -4.02
CA SER A 264 -20.45 -11.04 -3.83
C SER A 264 -19.88 -9.63 -3.65
N HIS A 265 -18.61 -9.50 -3.26
CA HIS A 265 -17.96 -8.22 -2.95
C HIS A 265 -16.73 -7.99 -3.82
N ASP A 266 -15.86 -8.99 -3.93
CA ASP A 266 -14.61 -8.97 -4.68
C ASP A 266 -14.51 -10.15 -5.65
N PRO A 267 -15.30 -10.16 -6.75
CA PRO A 267 -15.20 -11.21 -7.75
C PRO A 267 -13.80 -11.22 -8.40
N GLN A 268 -13.26 -12.40 -8.68
CA GLN A 268 -11.86 -12.61 -9.11
C GLN A 268 -11.35 -11.67 -10.21
N TRP A 269 -12.23 -11.18 -11.09
CA TRP A 269 -11.88 -10.41 -12.29
C TRP A 269 -12.34 -8.95 -12.29
N ALA A 270 -12.99 -8.49 -11.22
CA ALA A 270 -13.51 -7.12 -11.12
C ALA A 270 -13.53 -6.57 -9.69
N GLY A 271 -13.14 -7.39 -8.70
CA GLY A 271 -13.01 -7.02 -7.30
C GLY A 271 -11.92 -5.98 -7.06
N ARG A 272 -11.80 -5.58 -5.79
CA ARG A 272 -10.91 -4.49 -5.38
C ARG A 272 -9.46 -4.71 -5.80
N ALA A 273 -8.92 -5.93 -5.78
CA ALA A 273 -7.53 -6.18 -6.16
C ALA A 273 -7.25 -5.86 -7.65
N ASN A 274 -8.19 -6.16 -8.55
CA ASN A 274 -8.01 -5.82 -9.97
C ASN A 274 -8.15 -4.31 -10.22
N ARG A 275 -9.09 -3.66 -9.53
CA ARG A 275 -9.24 -2.20 -9.58
C ARG A 275 -7.99 -1.49 -9.04
N ALA A 276 -7.44 -2.00 -7.95
CA ALA A 276 -6.18 -1.52 -7.38
C ALA A 276 -5.00 -1.72 -8.34
N ALA A 277 -4.91 -2.87 -9.01
CA ALA A 277 -3.89 -3.11 -10.04
C ALA A 277 -3.98 -2.09 -11.19
N ALA A 278 -5.19 -1.80 -11.67
CA ALA A 278 -5.40 -0.79 -12.70
C ALA A 278 -4.95 0.61 -12.23
N GLN A 279 -5.28 1.00 -10.99
CA GLN A 279 -4.84 2.30 -10.44
C GLN A 279 -3.33 2.35 -10.19
N LEU A 280 -2.72 1.27 -9.70
CA LEU A 280 -1.27 1.18 -9.55
C LEU A 280 -0.55 1.34 -10.88
N SER A 281 -1.12 0.83 -11.98
CA SER A 281 -0.57 1.02 -13.32
C SER A 281 -0.53 2.50 -13.73
N THR A 282 -1.53 3.32 -13.36
CA THR A 282 -1.53 4.77 -13.67
C THR A 282 -0.49 5.54 -12.85
N LEU A 283 -0.04 4.97 -11.74
CA LEU A 283 1.04 5.48 -10.89
C LEU A 283 2.42 4.96 -11.32
N GLY A 284 2.49 4.15 -12.37
CA GLY A 284 3.74 3.60 -12.92
C GLY A 284 4.14 2.22 -12.39
N TYR A 285 3.35 1.60 -11.52
CA TYR A 285 3.62 0.25 -11.02
C TYR A 285 3.06 -0.79 -12.00
N THR A 286 3.95 -1.52 -12.67
CA THR A 286 3.55 -2.47 -13.73
C THR A 286 3.81 -3.93 -13.39
N ASN A 287 4.58 -4.23 -12.34
CA ASN A 287 4.89 -5.59 -11.91
C ASN A 287 3.88 -6.08 -10.85
N VAL A 288 2.61 -6.19 -11.24
CA VAL A 288 1.50 -6.46 -10.34
C VAL A 288 0.90 -7.84 -10.59
N ALA A 289 0.58 -8.56 -9.52
CA ALA A 289 -0.20 -9.79 -9.54
C ALA A 289 -1.31 -9.74 -8.46
N VAL A 290 -2.34 -10.57 -8.61
CA VAL A 290 -3.45 -10.71 -7.65
C VAL A 290 -3.44 -12.12 -7.07
N VAL A 291 -3.71 -12.25 -5.77
CA VAL A 291 -3.93 -13.55 -5.14
C VAL A 291 -5.23 -14.15 -5.68
N LYS A 292 -5.13 -15.32 -6.30
CA LYS A 292 -6.27 -16.08 -6.80
C LYS A 292 -7.21 -16.39 -5.64
N ASP A 293 -8.50 -16.04 -5.82
CA ASP A 293 -9.59 -16.25 -4.86
C ASP A 293 -9.32 -15.60 -3.47
N GLY A 294 -8.44 -14.59 -3.42
CA GLY A 294 -8.27 -13.65 -2.30
C GLY A 294 -8.00 -14.29 -0.92
N LEU A 295 -8.42 -13.58 0.13
CA LEU A 295 -8.31 -14.04 1.53
C LEU A 295 -9.12 -15.32 1.77
N LYS A 296 -10.24 -15.51 1.05
CA LYS A 296 -11.02 -16.73 1.11
C LYS A 296 -10.15 -17.97 0.81
N ALA A 297 -9.40 -17.97 -0.29
CA ALA A 297 -8.50 -19.09 -0.60
C ALA A 297 -7.35 -19.24 0.41
N TRP A 298 -6.90 -18.16 1.02
CA TRP A 298 -5.89 -18.23 2.09
C TRP A 298 -6.42 -19.02 3.30
N ARG A 299 -7.66 -18.74 3.71
CA ARG A 299 -8.35 -19.50 4.77
C ARG A 299 -8.61 -20.95 4.35
N ASP A 300 -9.11 -21.17 3.14
CA ASP A 300 -9.42 -22.51 2.63
C ASP A 300 -8.17 -23.40 2.55
N ALA A 301 -6.99 -22.80 2.33
CA ALA A 301 -5.70 -23.50 2.35
C ALA A 301 -5.18 -23.81 3.77
N GLY A 302 -5.89 -23.40 4.83
CA GLY A 302 -5.53 -23.63 6.22
C GLY A 302 -4.39 -22.75 6.74
N TYR A 303 -4.09 -21.64 6.08
CA TYR A 303 -3.09 -20.69 6.54
C TYR A 303 -3.65 -19.76 7.62
N GLU A 304 -2.79 -19.35 8.55
CA GLU A 304 -3.18 -18.48 9.66
C GLU A 304 -3.68 -17.12 9.16
N VAL A 305 -4.70 -16.61 9.85
CA VAL A 305 -5.31 -15.31 9.60
C VAL A 305 -5.32 -14.53 10.91
N PHE A 306 -4.70 -13.36 10.89
CA PHE A 306 -4.52 -12.50 12.04
C PHE A 306 -5.52 -11.35 11.98
N THR A 307 -6.19 -11.04 13.08
CA THR A 307 -6.98 -9.80 13.23
C THR A 307 -6.11 -8.67 13.77
N GLY A 308 -6.63 -7.45 13.76
CA GLY A 308 -5.93 -6.26 14.24
C GLY A 308 -5.10 -5.55 13.16
N VAL A 309 -4.20 -4.68 13.62
CA VAL A 309 -3.27 -3.92 12.76
C VAL A 309 -1.86 -3.96 13.35
N ASN A 310 -0.85 -3.77 12.51
CA ASN A 310 0.57 -3.81 12.89
C ASN A 310 0.96 -5.11 13.61
N VAL A 311 0.33 -6.22 13.21
CA VAL A 311 0.45 -7.52 13.89
C VAL A 311 1.90 -7.98 14.01
N PRO A 312 2.78 -7.87 12.98
CA PRO A 312 4.17 -8.25 13.13
C PRO A 312 4.87 -7.51 14.27
N SER A 313 4.67 -6.19 14.39
CA SER A 313 5.26 -5.36 15.45
C SER A 313 4.73 -5.72 16.84
N LYS A 314 3.43 -5.97 16.96
CA LYS A 314 2.78 -6.29 18.24
C LYS A 314 3.15 -7.69 18.73
N ALA A 315 3.08 -8.69 17.84
CA ALA A 315 3.51 -10.04 18.14
C ALA A 315 5.00 -10.08 18.52
N PHE A 316 5.84 -9.33 17.82
CA PHE A 316 7.25 -9.20 18.17
C PHE A 316 7.45 -8.62 19.58
N GLY A 317 6.65 -7.62 19.98
CA GLY A 317 6.66 -7.10 21.35
C GLY A 317 6.44 -8.19 22.41
N GLU A 318 5.47 -9.07 22.20
CA GLU A 318 5.19 -10.17 23.13
C GLU A 318 6.31 -11.23 23.12
N VAL A 319 6.89 -11.52 21.94
CA VAL A 319 8.08 -12.40 21.83
C VAL A 319 9.28 -11.83 22.60
N VAL A 320 9.46 -10.51 22.62
CA VAL A 320 10.49 -9.84 23.43
C VAL A 320 10.21 -10.00 24.92
N GLU A 321 8.97 -9.77 25.38
CA GLU A 321 8.59 -9.93 26.79
C GLU A 321 8.88 -11.36 27.26
N HIS A 322 8.41 -12.37 26.52
CA HIS A 322 8.62 -13.78 26.86
C HIS A 322 10.10 -14.18 26.77
N GLY A 323 10.81 -13.68 25.75
CA GLY A 323 12.20 -14.04 25.49
C GLY A 323 13.17 -13.47 26.52
N ASN A 324 12.91 -12.28 27.07
CA ASN A 324 13.81 -11.60 28.00
C ASN A 324 13.26 -11.50 29.44
N ASP A 325 12.06 -12.03 29.70
CA ASP A 325 11.29 -11.78 30.92
C ASP A 325 11.29 -10.29 31.29
N THR A 326 10.92 -9.46 30.32
CA THR A 326 10.95 -8.00 30.50
C THR A 326 10.17 -7.62 31.77
N PRO A 327 10.79 -6.93 32.74
CA PRO A 327 10.14 -6.64 34.02
C PRO A 327 8.89 -5.79 33.84
N ARG A 328 7.85 -6.10 34.61
CA ARG A 328 6.52 -5.49 34.50
C ARG A 328 5.89 -5.23 35.86
N ILE A 329 5.07 -4.18 35.96
CA ILE A 329 4.39 -3.76 37.19
C ILE A 329 2.90 -3.49 36.91
N ASP A 330 2.02 -3.91 37.82
CA ASP A 330 0.56 -3.70 37.70
C ASP A 330 0.17 -2.27 38.06
N ALA A 331 -0.93 -1.78 37.45
CA ALA A 331 -1.41 -0.41 37.63
C ALA A 331 -1.67 -0.04 39.11
N ALA A 332 -2.24 -0.97 39.89
CA ALA A 332 -2.51 -0.74 41.32
C ALA A 332 -1.23 -0.53 42.14
N ASP A 333 -0.12 -1.17 41.78
CA ASP A 333 1.14 -1.00 42.50
C ASP A 333 1.86 0.28 42.09
N VAL A 334 1.77 0.66 40.81
CA VAL A 334 2.20 2.00 40.37
C VAL A 334 1.41 3.10 41.07
N GLN A 335 0.09 2.94 41.26
CA GLN A 335 -0.73 3.89 42.03
C GLN A 335 -0.24 4.01 43.48
N LYS A 336 0.05 2.89 44.18
CA LYS A 336 0.63 2.93 45.53
C LYS A 336 1.97 3.67 45.58
N LEU A 337 2.80 3.48 44.56
CA LEU A 337 4.07 4.17 44.44
C LEU A 337 3.85 5.69 44.26
N LEU A 338 2.89 6.10 43.43
CA LEU A 338 2.51 7.52 43.28
C LEU A 338 2.00 8.12 44.60
N ASP A 339 1.10 7.40 45.29
CA ASP A 339 0.50 7.85 46.56
C ASP A 339 1.54 8.01 47.67
N SER A 340 2.53 7.11 47.70
CA SER A 340 3.67 7.17 48.64
C SER A 340 4.79 8.12 48.21
N LYS A 341 4.65 8.77 47.04
CA LYS A 341 5.66 9.66 46.45
C LYS A 341 7.04 8.99 46.34
N ALA A 342 7.06 7.70 45.99
CA ALA A 342 8.30 6.98 45.79
C ALA A 342 9.15 7.61 44.66
N ASP A 343 10.47 7.42 44.73
CA ASP A 343 11.40 7.95 43.73
C ASP A 343 11.29 7.20 42.40
N MET A 344 10.45 7.70 41.50
CA MET A 344 10.24 7.11 40.19
C MET A 344 10.00 8.16 39.10
N VAL A 345 10.12 7.71 37.85
CA VAL A 345 9.61 8.42 36.67
C VAL A 345 8.72 7.49 35.84
N ILE A 346 7.65 8.04 35.26
CA ILE A 346 6.79 7.35 34.29
C ILE A 346 7.00 7.99 32.92
N LEU A 347 7.59 7.25 31.97
CA LEU A 347 7.87 7.71 30.61
C LEU A 347 6.87 7.09 29.64
N ASP A 348 6.11 7.91 28.93
CA ASP A 348 5.17 7.48 27.89
C ASP A 348 5.88 7.36 26.54
N SER A 349 5.93 6.13 26.02
CA SER A 349 6.66 5.77 24.81
C SER A 349 5.90 6.04 23.50
N ARG A 350 4.68 6.61 23.58
CA ARG A 350 3.83 6.93 22.44
C ARG A 350 4.15 8.32 21.86
N PRO A 351 3.62 8.67 20.68
CA PRO A 351 3.63 10.03 20.16
C PRO A 351 2.87 10.99 21.09
N LEU A 352 3.33 12.23 21.16
CA LEU A 352 2.74 13.29 21.97
C LEU A 352 1.21 13.43 21.81
N PRO A 353 0.61 13.38 20.61
CA PRO A 353 -0.85 13.44 20.49
C PRO A 353 -1.60 12.32 21.23
N GLU A 354 -1.05 11.10 21.28
CA GLU A 354 -1.64 9.99 22.04
C GLU A 354 -1.49 10.22 23.56
N PHE A 355 -0.36 10.75 24.01
CA PHE A 355 -0.12 11.12 25.42
C PHE A 355 -1.06 12.24 25.88
N THR A 356 -1.22 13.30 25.08
CA THR A 356 -2.12 14.41 25.38
C THR A 356 -3.59 13.95 25.41
N ASN A 357 -3.99 13.01 24.57
CA ASN A 357 -5.36 12.47 24.59
C ASN A 357 -5.68 11.75 25.91
N MET A 358 -4.78 10.89 26.38
CA MET A 358 -4.87 10.21 27.68
C MET A 358 -3.49 9.72 28.13
N SER A 359 -3.16 9.86 29.42
CA SER A 359 -1.88 9.44 29.98
C SER A 359 -1.99 8.98 31.43
N ILE A 360 -0.92 8.37 31.95
CA ILE A 360 -0.82 8.03 33.37
C ILE A 360 -0.53 9.31 34.17
N PRO A 361 -1.24 9.59 35.28
CA PRO A 361 -0.97 10.76 36.10
C PRO A 361 0.50 10.89 36.50
N GLY A 362 1.08 12.08 36.31
CA GLY A 362 2.51 12.34 36.56
C GLY A 362 3.47 11.85 35.46
N GLY A 363 2.95 11.23 34.41
CA GLY A 363 3.72 10.78 33.25
C GLY A 363 4.38 11.91 32.47
N ILE A 364 5.42 11.56 31.72
CA ILE A 364 6.19 12.45 30.85
C ILE A 364 6.23 11.83 29.45
N ASP A 365 5.89 12.60 28.43
CA ASP A 365 6.07 12.21 27.03
C ASP A 365 7.56 11.99 26.71
N CYS A 366 7.90 10.78 26.26
CA CYS A 366 9.23 10.40 25.79
C CYS A 366 9.08 9.23 24.79
N PRO A 367 8.76 9.54 23.52
CA PRO A 367 8.49 8.54 22.49
C PRO A 367 9.59 7.48 22.38
N GLY A 368 9.27 6.25 21.98
CA GLY A 368 10.15 5.08 22.15
C GLY A 368 11.63 5.26 21.76
N ALA A 369 11.92 5.87 20.60
CA ALA A 369 13.30 6.10 20.16
C ALA A 369 14.04 7.18 20.98
N GLU A 370 13.31 8.10 21.62
CA GLU A 370 13.85 9.11 22.52
C GLU A 370 14.23 8.54 23.91
N LEU A 371 13.73 7.35 24.30
CA LEU A 371 13.97 6.82 25.65
C LEU A 371 15.45 6.70 25.98
N VAL A 372 16.22 5.89 25.23
CA VAL A 372 17.68 5.74 25.46
C VAL A 372 18.41 7.07 25.26
N TYR A 373 17.91 7.89 24.35
CA TYR A 373 18.49 9.20 24.03
C TYR A 373 18.37 10.20 25.20
N ARG A 374 17.29 10.15 25.97
CA ARG A 374 16.94 11.17 26.98
C ARG A 374 16.95 10.67 28.41
N VAL A 375 16.91 9.36 28.67
CA VAL A 375 16.57 8.80 29.99
C VAL A 375 17.36 9.38 31.15
N LYS A 376 18.66 9.64 31.00
CA LYS A 376 19.51 10.20 32.06
C LYS A 376 19.19 11.65 32.42
N ASP A 377 18.46 12.37 31.57
CA ASP A 377 17.92 13.71 31.90
C ASP A 377 16.76 13.61 32.91
N PHE A 378 16.11 12.44 33.00
CA PHE A 378 15.02 12.17 33.95
C PHE A 378 15.49 11.42 35.20
N VAL A 379 16.50 10.54 35.07
CA VAL A 379 17.01 9.72 36.18
C VAL A 379 18.49 9.98 36.46
N PRO A 380 18.83 11.10 37.11
CA PRO A 380 20.21 11.37 37.49
C PRO A 380 20.75 10.35 38.51
N ARG A 381 19.88 9.86 39.41
CA ARG A 381 20.21 8.82 40.40
C ARG A 381 19.97 7.41 39.84
N PRO A 382 20.85 6.43 40.12
CA PRO A 382 20.65 5.04 39.70
C PRO A 382 19.53 4.31 40.47
N GLU A 383 19.14 4.80 41.64
CA GLU A 383 18.08 4.17 42.46
C GLU A 383 16.66 4.54 41.99
N THR A 384 16.51 5.61 41.20
CA THR A 384 15.21 6.05 40.69
C THR A 384 14.60 4.96 39.81
N LEU A 385 13.37 4.55 40.13
CA LEU A 385 12.63 3.55 39.36
C LEU A 385 12.16 4.17 38.03
N VAL A 386 12.40 3.50 36.92
CA VAL A 386 11.89 3.90 35.60
C VAL A 386 10.72 3.00 35.21
N ILE A 387 9.56 3.61 35.01
CA ILE A 387 8.37 2.93 34.49
C ILE A 387 8.14 3.41 33.07
N VAL A 388 8.10 2.50 32.10
CA VAL A 388 7.76 2.81 30.71
C VAL A 388 6.32 2.42 30.44
N ASN A 389 5.54 3.33 29.86
CA ASN A 389 4.10 3.18 29.62
C ASN A 389 3.76 3.34 28.12
N CYS A 390 2.64 2.74 27.70
CA CYS A 390 1.98 3.02 26.43
C CYS A 390 0.46 2.84 26.58
N ALA A 391 -0.28 2.71 25.46
CA ALA A 391 -1.73 2.53 25.53
C ALA A 391 -2.12 1.11 25.99
N GLY A 392 -1.42 0.10 25.46
CA GLY A 392 -1.59 -1.33 25.73
C GLY A 392 -0.29 -1.95 26.22
N ARG A 393 0.34 -2.83 25.44
CA ARG A 393 1.52 -3.60 25.88
C ARG A 393 2.80 -3.34 25.07
N THR A 394 2.70 -3.33 23.75
CA THR A 394 3.86 -3.41 22.83
C THR A 394 4.93 -2.34 23.07
N ARG A 395 4.59 -1.05 22.99
CA ARG A 395 5.58 0.04 23.09
C ARG A 395 6.20 0.14 24.48
N SER A 396 5.46 -0.19 25.54
CA SER A 396 6.02 -0.25 26.89
C SER A 396 7.03 -1.37 27.08
N ILE A 397 6.78 -2.56 26.52
CA ILE A 397 7.73 -3.68 26.54
C ILE A 397 8.99 -3.28 25.77
N ILE A 398 8.82 -2.84 24.52
CA ILE A 398 9.93 -2.46 23.64
C ILE A 398 10.74 -1.30 24.24
N GLY A 399 10.08 -0.31 24.81
CA GLY A 399 10.72 0.82 25.45
C GLY A 399 11.49 0.44 26.72
N ALA A 400 10.89 -0.37 27.61
CA ALA A 400 11.56 -0.88 28.80
C ALA A 400 12.78 -1.74 28.42
N GLN A 401 12.60 -2.67 27.49
CA GLN A 401 13.68 -3.53 27.02
C GLN A 401 14.77 -2.75 26.27
N SER A 402 14.44 -1.63 25.62
CA SER A 402 15.45 -0.75 25.00
C SER A 402 16.39 -0.15 26.05
N LEU A 403 15.85 0.31 27.19
CA LEU A 403 16.65 0.84 28.30
C LEU A 403 17.51 -0.25 28.96
N ILE A 404 16.96 -1.46 29.10
CA ILE A 404 17.69 -2.63 29.64
C ILE A 404 18.82 -3.05 28.69
N ASN A 405 18.54 -3.16 27.39
CA ASN A 405 19.54 -3.48 26.37
C ASN A 405 20.65 -2.42 26.30
N ALA A 406 20.29 -1.15 26.53
CA ALA A 406 21.23 -0.03 26.62
C ALA A 406 22.13 -0.07 27.87
N GLY A 407 21.86 -0.95 28.83
CA GLY A 407 22.62 -1.07 30.07
C GLY A 407 22.36 0.06 31.06
N LEU A 408 21.14 0.62 31.07
CA LEU A 408 20.75 1.60 32.08
C LEU A 408 20.84 0.96 33.49
N PRO A 409 21.54 1.57 34.46
CA PRO A 409 21.72 0.96 35.79
C PRO A 409 20.46 1.01 36.65
N ASN A 410 19.48 1.85 36.27
CA ASN A 410 18.22 1.99 36.96
C ASN A 410 17.38 0.73 36.86
N LYS A 411 16.56 0.46 37.88
CA LYS A 411 15.50 -0.52 37.77
C LYS A 411 14.49 -0.02 36.73
N VAL A 412 14.26 -0.79 35.67
CA VAL A 412 13.32 -0.48 34.60
C VAL A 412 12.17 -1.49 34.61
N MET A 413 10.94 -1.01 34.48
CA MET A 413 9.75 -1.86 34.38
C MET A 413 8.77 -1.30 33.34
N ALA A 414 8.10 -2.18 32.60
CA ALA A 414 6.94 -1.82 31.78
C ALA A 414 5.67 -1.72 32.66
N LEU A 415 4.86 -0.68 32.48
CA LEU A 415 3.50 -0.66 33.05
C LEU A 415 2.65 -1.69 32.29
N LYS A 416 2.22 -2.73 33.01
CA LYS A 416 1.42 -3.79 32.41
C LYS A 416 0.11 -3.25 31.88
N ASN A 417 -0.18 -3.54 30.61
CA ASN A 417 -1.39 -3.14 29.88
C ASN A 417 -1.62 -1.62 29.75
N GLY A 418 -0.64 -0.79 30.13
CA GLY A 418 -0.64 0.65 29.83
C GLY A 418 -1.84 1.43 30.37
N THR A 419 -2.23 2.48 29.65
CA THR A 419 -3.41 3.30 30.01
C THR A 419 -4.72 2.50 30.00
N MET A 420 -4.84 1.45 29.17
CA MET A 420 -6.02 0.57 29.18
C MET A 420 -6.08 -0.23 30.48
N GLY A 421 -4.97 -0.83 30.92
CA GLY A 421 -4.87 -1.51 32.21
C GLY A 421 -5.14 -0.57 33.39
N TRP A 422 -4.65 0.66 33.31
CA TRP A 422 -4.94 1.71 34.31
C TRP A 422 -6.44 1.98 34.42
N HIS A 423 -7.10 2.21 33.28
CA HIS A 423 -8.54 2.44 33.23
C HIS A 423 -9.35 1.24 33.73
N LEU A 424 -9.01 0.03 33.28
CA LEU A 424 -9.68 -1.21 33.69
C LEU A 424 -9.49 -1.53 35.18
N ALA A 425 -8.44 -1.02 35.83
CA ALA A 425 -8.25 -1.09 37.28
C ALA A 425 -9.11 -0.07 38.06
N GLY A 426 -10.00 0.67 37.39
CA GLY A 426 -10.81 1.73 37.99
C GLY A 426 -10.03 3.01 38.31
N LEU A 427 -8.78 3.12 37.83
CA LEU A 427 -7.94 4.30 38.07
C LEU A 427 -8.17 5.36 36.99
N LYS A 428 -8.10 6.63 37.38
CA LYS A 428 -8.35 7.76 36.48
C LYS A 428 -7.09 8.10 35.69
N VAL A 429 -7.19 8.09 34.36
CA VAL A 429 -6.15 8.63 33.46
C VAL A 429 -6.15 10.17 33.50
N ALA A 430 -4.98 10.77 33.26
CA ALA A 430 -4.86 12.19 32.99
C ALA A 430 -5.22 12.48 31.52
N ARG A 431 -5.61 13.72 31.20
CA ARG A 431 -5.96 14.20 29.86
C ARG A 431 -5.47 15.63 29.66
N GLY A 432 -5.07 15.96 28.45
CA GLY A 432 -4.53 17.29 28.10
C GLY A 432 -3.10 17.53 28.57
N GLU A 433 -2.40 16.50 29.06
CA GLU A 433 -1.02 16.63 29.51
C GLU A 433 -0.08 16.91 28.32
N THR A 434 0.90 17.79 28.56
CA THR A 434 1.87 18.22 27.53
C THR A 434 3.31 18.19 28.04
N LYS A 435 3.55 17.66 29.24
CA LYS A 435 4.91 17.55 29.79
C LYS A 435 5.71 16.55 28.96
N SER A 436 6.79 17.03 28.34
CA SER A 436 7.64 16.27 27.42
C SER A 436 9.13 16.46 27.75
N PHE A 437 9.99 15.76 27.03
CA PHE A 437 11.44 15.87 27.11
C PHE A 437 11.95 17.26 26.67
N GLY A 438 13.07 17.70 27.25
CA GLY A 438 13.79 18.92 26.86
C GLY A 438 14.96 18.62 25.91
N PRO A 439 15.86 19.59 25.65
CA PRO A 439 17.14 19.35 25.00
C PRO A 439 17.99 18.30 25.74
N GLN A 440 18.80 17.54 25.02
CA GLN A 440 19.57 16.44 25.59
C GLN A 440 20.71 16.98 26.46
N GLY A 441 20.80 16.52 27.71
CA GLY A 441 21.90 16.85 28.59
C GLY A 441 23.21 16.11 28.25
N PRO A 442 24.36 16.60 28.73
CA PRO A 442 25.67 16.00 28.42
C PRO A 442 25.83 14.57 28.97
N GLU A 443 25.30 14.27 30.15
CA GLU A 443 25.34 12.91 30.72
C GLU A 443 24.43 11.94 29.95
N ALA A 444 23.26 12.42 29.49
CA ALA A 444 22.39 11.64 28.62
C ALA A 444 23.05 11.34 27.27
N ALA A 445 23.68 12.34 26.64
CA ALA A 445 24.43 12.16 25.41
C ALA A 445 25.54 11.11 25.56
N LYS A 446 26.35 11.21 26.62
CA LYS A 446 27.44 10.28 26.91
C LYS A 446 26.94 8.85 27.09
N PHE A 447 25.89 8.64 27.89
CA PHE A 447 25.28 7.33 28.09
C PHE A 447 24.72 6.78 26.78
N ALA A 448 23.92 7.57 26.08
CA ALA A 448 23.21 7.16 24.87
C ALA A 448 24.16 6.76 23.74
N GLN A 449 25.25 7.52 23.54
CA GLN A 449 26.28 7.21 22.54
C GLN A 449 27.03 5.92 22.87
N ALA A 450 27.39 5.71 24.14
CA ALA A 450 28.04 4.48 24.58
C ALA A 450 27.12 3.26 24.42
N ALA A 451 25.85 3.40 24.78
CA ALA A 451 24.84 2.35 24.61
C ALA A 451 24.63 2.00 23.13
N ALA A 452 24.46 3.00 22.26
CA ALA A 452 24.32 2.80 20.82
C ALA A 452 25.56 2.12 20.22
N ALA A 453 26.78 2.55 20.60
CA ALA A 453 28.01 1.91 20.13
C ALA A 453 28.10 0.43 20.54
N ASN A 454 27.73 0.11 21.78
CA ASN A 454 27.71 -1.27 22.29
C ASN A 454 26.71 -2.14 21.50
N ILE A 455 25.48 -1.65 21.31
CA ILE A 455 24.44 -2.38 20.56
C ILE A 455 24.83 -2.55 19.10
N ALA A 456 25.36 -1.50 18.46
CA ALA A 456 25.85 -1.58 17.08
C ALA A 456 26.93 -2.66 16.91
N GLY A 457 27.87 -2.76 17.86
CA GLY A 457 28.89 -3.81 17.86
C GLY A 457 28.31 -5.21 18.10
N LYS A 458 27.44 -5.37 19.09
CA LYS A 458 26.81 -6.67 19.42
C LYS A 458 25.98 -7.25 18.28
N MET A 459 25.28 -6.38 17.55
CA MET A 459 24.38 -6.78 16.47
C MET A 459 24.98 -6.63 15.07
N ASN A 460 26.24 -6.22 14.96
CA ASN A 460 26.90 -5.94 13.68
C ASN A 460 26.10 -4.99 12.78
N ILE A 461 25.54 -3.92 13.36
CA ILE A 461 24.71 -2.95 12.62
C ILE A 461 25.57 -2.26 11.56
N LYS A 462 25.14 -2.37 10.29
CA LYS A 462 25.85 -1.80 9.14
C LYS A 462 25.77 -0.27 9.19
N LYS A 463 26.89 0.41 9.44
CA LYS A 463 27.01 1.86 9.27
C LYS A 463 27.52 2.19 7.88
N ILE A 464 26.94 3.21 7.25
CA ILE A 464 27.34 3.69 5.92
C ILE A 464 27.54 5.21 5.95
N ASP A 465 28.42 5.70 5.10
CA ASP A 465 28.57 7.13 4.82
C ASP A 465 27.75 7.53 3.58
N LYS A 466 27.96 8.76 3.08
CA LYS A 466 27.30 9.23 1.85
C LYS A 466 27.66 8.42 0.59
N ALA A 467 28.90 7.95 0.49
CA ALA A 467 29.32 7.14 -0.65
C ALA A 467 28.62 5.78 -0.61
N GLY A 468 28.48 5.19 0.58
CA GLY A 468 27.67 4.01 0.82
C GLY A 468 26.20 4.20 0.46
N LEU A 469 25.59 5.33 0.86
CA LEU A 469 24.22 5.66 0.46
C LEU A 469 24.09 5.78 -1.06
N ALA A 470 24.98 6.52 -1.72
CA ALA A 470 24.96 6.65 -3.18
C ALA A 470 25.12 5.28 -3.89
N GLY A 471 25.92 4.39 -3.31
CA GLY A 471 26.05 3.01 -3.78
C GLY A 471 24.79 2.16 -3.62
N LEU A 472 23.96 2.43 -2.60
CA LEU A 472 22.64 1.81 -2.44
C LEU A 472 21.62 2.43 -3.41
N GLU A 473 21.64 3.75 -3.61
CA GLU A 473 20.76 4.47 -4.54
C GLU A 473 20.98 4.06 -6.00
N ALA A 474 22.20 3.61 -6.35
CA ALA A 474 22.52 3.11 -7.68
C ALA A 474 22.05 1.66 -7.94
N LYS A 475 21.59 0.93 -6.91
CA LYS A 475 21.07 -0.44 -7.06
C LYS A 475 19.59 -0.41 -7.44
N GLU A 476 19.16 -1.41 -8.20
CA GLU A 476 17.74 -1.66 -8.42
C GLU A 476 17.07 -2.18 -7.14
N GLY A 477 15.81 -1.81 -6.92
CA GLY A 477 14.99 -2.26 -5.81
C GLY A 477 14.52 -1.13 -4.88
N PRO A 478 13.64 -1.44 -3.93
CA PRO A 478 13.06 -0.46 -3.04
C PRO A 478 14.05 -0.08 -1.93
N LEU A 479 14.40 1.21 -1.90
CA LEU A 479 15.25 1.82 -0.88
C LEU A 479 14.44 2.79 0.00
N TYR A 480 14.28 2.46 1.28
CA TYR A 480 13.58 3.31 2.24
C TYR A 480 14.59 4.16 3.00
N ARG A 481 14.57 5.48 2.78
CA ARG A 481 15.40 6.46 3.49
C ARG A 481 14.56 7.13 4.56
N LEU A 482 14.79 6.78 5.82
CA LEU A 482 13.91 7.13 6.93
C LEU A 482 14.66 7.96 8.00
N ASP A 483 14.16 9.15 8.27
CA ASP A 483 14.57 9.99 9.39
C ASP A 483 13.78 9.59 10.64
N VAL A 484 14.48 9.08 11.64
CA VAL A 484 13.85 8.47 12.83
C VAL A 484 13.73 9.44 14.02
N ARG A 485 14.04 10.72 13.81
CA ARG A 485 13.99 11.74 14.87
C ARG A 485 12.56 12.12 15.24
N ASP A 486 12.43 12.93 16.27
CA ASP A 486 11.17 13.57 16.65
C ASP A 486 10.55 14.38 15.48
N PRO A 487 9.20 14.37 15.30
CA PRO A 487 8.54 15.15 14.25
C PRO A 487 8.93 16.64 14.19
N ALA A 488 9.15 17.29 15.34
CA ALA A 488 9.52 18.70 15.36
C ALA A 488 10.97 18.92 14.90
N GLU A 489 11.87 17.96 15.12
CA GLU A 489 13.22 18.01 14.56
C GLU A 489 13.23 17.85 13.04
N TYR A 490 12.44 16.91 12.51
CA TYR A 490 12.28 16.74 11.07
C TYR A 490 11.70 17.99 10.40
N ALA A 491 10.65 18.57 10.99
CA ALA A 491 9.99 19.77 10.48
C ALA A 491 10.89 21.02 10.45
N ARG A 492 11.85 21.12 11.39
CA ARG A 492 12.85 22.21 11.39
C ARG A 492 13.91 22.06 10.30
N GLY A 493 14.10 20.85 9.78
CA GLY A 493 15.04 20.57 8.70
C GLY A 493 15.50 19.12 8.71
N HIS A 494 15.50 18.49 7.54
CA HIS A 494 15.88 17.09 7.34
C HIS A 494 16.65 16.91 6.02
N LEU A 495 17.31 15.76 5.84
CA LEU A 495 18.00 15.44 4.59
C LEU A 495 17.01 15.29 3.43
N LYS A 496 17.33 15.89 2.29
CA LYS A 496 16.52 15.73 1.08
C LYS A 496 16.39 14.24 0.71
N GLY A 497 15.16 13.81 0.46
CA GLY A 497 14.84 12.42 0.08
C GLY A 497 14.65 11.46 1.26
N PHE A 498 14.85 11.92 2.50
CA PHE A 498 14.50 11.15 3.70
C PHE A 498 13.07 11.46 4.13
N ARG A 499 12.27 10.42 4.29
CA ARG A 499 10.93 10.51 4.86
C ARG A 499 10.99 10.46 6.38
N HIS A 500 10.10 11.20 7.04
CA HIS A 500 9.92 11.06 8.48
C HIS A 500 9.30 9.70 8.86
N ALA A 501 9.93 9.01 9.80
CA ALA A 501 9.40 7.80 10.43
C ALA A 501 9.98 7.70 11.84
N ALA A 502 9.43 8.48 12.78
CA ALA A 502 9.90 8.52 14.17
C ALA A 502 10.15 7.10 14.71
N GLY A 503 11.35 6.85 15.24
CA GLY A 503 11.85 5.47 15.39
C GLY A 503 10.94 4.54 16.20
N GLY A 504 10.32 5.06 17.27
CA GLY A 504 9.34 4.29 18.05
C GLY A 504 8.09 3.90 17.26
N GLN A 505 7.61 4.78 16.37
CA GLN A 505 6.49 4.48 15.48
C GLN A 505 6.90 3.56 14.33
N LEU A 506 8.12 3.68 13.80
CA LEU A 506 8.66 2.77 12.79
C LEU A 506 8.75 1.33 13.31
N VAL A 507 9.12 1.12 14.58
CA VAL A 507 9.09 -0.20 15.21
C VAL A 507 7.67 -0.65 15.51
N GLN A 508 6.80 0.24 15.99
CA GLN A 508 5.41 -0.09 16.36
C GLN A 508 4.51 -0.44 15.16
N ALA A 509 4.76 0.16 14.01
CA ALA A 509 3.89 0.11 12.84
C ALA A 509 4.72 0.06 11.56
N THR A 510 5.66 -0.89 11.48
CA THR A 510 6.62 -0.97 10.37
C THR A 510 5.94 -1.06 9.00
N ASP A 511 4.79 -1.75 8.95
CA ASP A 511 3.93 -1.91 7.78
C ASP A 511 3.29 -0.58 7.29
N GLN A 512 3.28 0.49 8.11
CA GLN A 512 2.87 1.82 7.64
C GLN A 512 3.99 2.56 6.87
N TYR A 513 5.22 2.08 6.97
CA TYR A 513 6.41 2.75 6.43
C TYR A 513 7.12 1.93 5.35
N VAL A 514 7.17 0.61 5.50
CA VAL A 514 7.95 -0.27 4.62
C VAL A 514 7.02 -1.34 4.06
N GLY A 515 6.54 -1.16 2.83
CA GLY A 515 5.55 -2.04 2.21
C GLY A 515 6.14 -3.26 1.49
N ALA A 516 7.45 -3.26 1.19
CA ALA A 516 8.13 -4.39 0.57
C ALA A 516 8.94 -5.21 1.58
N ARG A 517 8.71 -6.52 1.63
CA ARG A 517 9.52 -7.46 2.40
C ARG A 517 10.94 -7.52 1.84
N ASN A 518 11.91 -7.80 2.71
CA ASN A 518 13.33 -7.94 2.38
C ASN A 518 13.97 -6.67 1.74
N ALA A 519 13.28 -5.53 1.79
CA ALA A 519 13.77 -4.29 1.24
C ALA A 519 14.94 -3.69 2.03
N THR A 520 15.70 -2.81 1.36
CA THR A 520 16.79 -2.07 2.00
C THR A 520 16.26 -0.84 2.73
N ILE A 521 16.63 -0.71 4.00
CA ILE A 521 16.23 0.40 4.87
C ILE A 521 17.50 1.15 5.31
N VAL A 522 17.52 2.47 5.12
CA VAL A 522 18.55 3.37 5.62
C VAL A 522 17.92 4.31 6.63
N LEU A 523 18.37 4.22 7.87
CA LEU A 523 17.93 5.07 8.97
C LEU A 523 18.91 6.22 9.18
N HIS A 524 18.37 7.40 9.47
CA HIS A 524 19.15 8.59 9.75
C HIS A 524 18.62 9.34 10.97
N ASP A 525 19.55 9.90 11.73
CA ASP A 525 19.33 10.85 12.82
C ASP A 525 20.52 11.84 12.92
N ASN A 526 20.66 12.56 14.01
CA ASN A 526 21.72 13.59 14.18
C ASN A 526 23.06 13.07 14.73
N ASP A 527 23.06 11.97 15.50
CA ASP A 527 24.25 11.51 16.26
C ASP A 527 24.41 9.99 16.34
N GLY A 528 23.58 9.24 15.61
CA GLY A 528 23.62 7.80 15.47
C GLY A 528 22.86 7.03 16.55
N VAL A 529 22.38 7.66 17.63
CA VAL A 529 21.74 6.93 18.73
C VAL A 529 20.38 6.38 18.32
N ARG A 530 19.45 7.26 17.94
CA ARG A 530 18.05 6.90 17.65
C ARG A 530 17.96 5.98 16.44
N ALA A 531 18.78 6.22 15.42
CA ALA A 531 18.91 5.35 14.26
C ALA A 531 19.42 3.96 14.64
N THR A 532 20.46 3.86 15.48
CA THR A 532 20.97 2.57 15.95
C THR A 532 19.95 1.83 16.81
N MET A 533 19.30 2.52 17.75
CA MET A 533 18.25 1.93 18.59
C MET A 533 16.99 1.56 17.79
N THR A 534 16.76 2.16 16.63
CA THR A 534 15.66 1.72 15.76
C THR A 534 16.09 0.52 14.92
N ALA A 535 17.30 0.56 14.35
CA ALA A 535 17.85 -0.53 13.53
C ALA A 535 17.91 -1.86 14.29
N HIS A 536 18.33 -1.83 15.56
CA HIS A 536 18.46 -3.05 16.35
C HIS A 536 17.11 -3.78 16.54
N TRP A 537 15.99 -3.05 16.60
CA TRP A 537 14.66 -3.67 16.66
C TRP A 537 14.21 -4.18 15.31
N LEU A 538 14.39 -3.41 14.23
CA LEU A 538 14.04 -3.87 12.88
C LEU A 538 14.78 -5.15 12.51
N MET A 539 16.07 -5.25 12.84
CA MET A 539 16.86 -6.47 12.60
C MET A 539 16.31 -7.67 13.38
N GLN A 540 15.93 -7.48 14.64
CA GLN A 540 15.28 -8.52 15.44
C GLN A 540 13.90 -8.93 14.91
N MET A 541 13.19 -8.01 14.26
CA MET A 541 11.94 -8.29 13.53
C MET A 541 12.14 -9.00 12.17
N GLY A 542 13.39 -9.33 11.81
CA GLY A 542 13.72 -10.04 10.57
C GLY A 542 14.02 -9.15 9.36
N TRP A 543 14.25 -7.84 9.56
CA TRP A 543 14.72 -6.95 8.49
C TRP A 543 16.25 -7.04 8.37
N ASN A 544 16.72 -7.78 7.37
CA ASN A 544 18.15 -8.11 7.24
C ASN A 544 19.01 -7.00 6.60
N GLU A 545 18.42 -6.14 5.78
CA GLU A 545 19.12 -5.06 5.06
C GLU A 545 18.83 -3.69 5.66
N VAL A 546 19.18 -3.52 6.94
CA VAL A 546 19.06 -2.25 7.68
C VAL A 546 20.43 -1.60 7.86
N HIS A 547 20.53 -0.33 7.49
CA HIS A 547 21.73 0.49 7.57
C HIS A 547 21.49 1.75 8.40
N VAL A 548 22.52 2.21 9.11
CA VAL A 548 22.54 3.52 9.76
C VAL A 548 23.45 4.45 8.97
N LEU A 549 22.91 5.58 8.51
CA LEU A 549 23.70 6.62 7.85
C LEU A 549 24.47 7.43 8.90
N ASP A 550 25.80 7.25 8.92
CA ASP A 550 26.72 8.02 9.74
C ASP A 550 27.09 9.33 9.04
N HIS A 551 26.15 10.27 9.06
CA HIS A 551 26.32 11.58 8.44
C HIS A 551 25.72 12.69 9.30
N LYS A 552 26.57 13.64 9.73
CA LYS A 552 26.12 14.82 10.47
C LYS A 552 25.48 15.83 9.53
N LEU A 553 24.28 16.28 9.90
CA LEU A 553 23.52 17.28 9.16
C LEU A 553 24.33 18.59 8.98
N ALA A 554 24.61 18.96 7.73
CA ALA A 554 25.10 20.28 7.38
C ALA A 554 23.93 21.17 6.94
N ALA A 555 23.92 22.45 7.35
CA ALA A 555 22.80 23.36 7.09
C ALA A 555 22.44 23.48 5.59
N ALA A 556 23.43 23.38 4.70
CA ALA A 556 23.22 23.44 3.25
C ALA A 556 22.49 22.22 2.65
N GLU A 557 22.34 21.14 3.41
CA GLU A 557 21.73 19.87 2.97
C GLU A 557 20.32 19.68 3.51
N LEU A 558 19.90 20.56 4.42
CA LEU A 558 18.60 20.52 5.05
C LEU A 558 17.54 21.11 4.12
N THR A 559 16.39 20.45 4.10
CA THR A 559 15.16 20.93 3.47
C THR A 559 14.02 20.90 4.49
N THR A 560 13.01 21.75 4.27
CA THR A 560 11.72 21.73 4.95
C THR A 560 10.57 21.38 4.00
N GLY A 561 10.91 20.98 2.77
CA GLY A 561 9.93 20.56 1.76
C GLY A 561 9.10 19.38 2.24
N ALA A 562 7.81 19.40 1.93
CA ALA A 562 6.92 18.29 2.22
C ALA A 562 7.35 17.03 1.45
N GLU A 563 7.09 15.87 2.05
CA GLU A 563 7.24 14.59 1.37
C GLU A 563 6.34 14.53 0.12
N PRO A 564 6.86 14.08 -1.03
CA PRO A 564 6.02 13.81 -2.20
C PRO A 564 4.96 12.74 -1.88
N ARG A 565 3.69 13.05 -2.11
CA ARG A 565 2.58 12.09 -1.93
C ARG A 565 2.30 11.23 -3.16
N TYR A 566 2.80 11.66 -4.32
CA TYR A 566 2.54 11.05 -5.62
C TYR A 566 3.82 10.91 -6.44
N PRO A 567 3.90 9.92 -7.35
CA PRO A 567 4.99 9.80 -8.29
C PRO A 567 5.17 11.06 -9.14
N GLN A 568 6.40 11.30 -9.58
CA GLN A 568 6.70 12.44 -10.45
C GLN A 568 5.87 12.37 -11.73
N GLY A 569 5.22 13.48 -12.08
CA GLY A 569 4.38 13.57 -13.28
C GLY A 569 2.92 13.17 -13.07
N PHE A 570 2.54 12.65 -11.90
CA PHE A 570 1.14 12.42 -11.57
C PHE A 570 0.37 13.73 -11.53
N ALA A 571 -0.74 13.79 -12.29
CA ALA A 571 -1.61 14.95 -12.34
C ALA A 571 -2.90 14.65 -11.55
N MET A 572 -3.14 15.42 -10.49
CA MET A 572 -4.39 15.33 -9.73
C MET A 572 -5.60 15.66 -10.63
N PRO A 573 -6.68 14.86 -10.58
CA PRO A 573 -7.93 15.20 -11.25
C PRO A 573 -8.46 16.56 -10.81
N THR A 574 -9.03 17.32 -11.74
CA THR A 574 -9.61 18.65 -11.50
C THR A 574 -11.11 18.65 -11.85
N PRO A 575 -11.96 17.90 -11.10
CA PRO A 575 -13.39 17.88 -11.34
C PRO A 575 -14.03 19.24 -11.06
N LYS A 576 -15.28 19.41 -11.50
CA LYS A 576 -16.09 20.57 -11.11
C LYS A 576 -16.20 20.64 -9.59
N SER A 577 -16.19 21.85 -9.05
CA SER A 577 -16.30 22.08 -7.60
C SER A 577 -17.41 23.08 -7.28
N VAL A 578 -17.89 23.02 -6.04
CA VAL A 578 -18.81 23.98 -5.44
C VAL A 578 -18.21 24.51 -4.14
N THR A 579 -18.48 25.76 -3.81
CA THR A 579 -18.08 26.35 -2.53
C THR A 579 -18.99 25.85 -1.40
N ALA A 580 -18.53 25.97 -0.15
CA ALA A 580 -19.33 25.63 1.02
C ALA A 580 -20.65 26.43 1.10
N ALA A 581 -20.63 27.71 0.70
CA ALA A 581 -21.82 28.55 0.66
C ALA A 581 -22.84 28.08 -0.40
N GLU A 582 -22.38 27.78 -1.62
CA GLU A 582 -23.25 27.26 -2.68
C GLU A 582 -23.85 25.90 -2.29
N LEU A 583 -23.04 25.00 -1.72
CA LEU A 583 -23.53 23.71 -1.24
C LEU A 583 -24.59 23.90 -0.14
N HIS A 584 -24.33 24.76 0.84
CA HIS A 584 -25.26 25.05 1.93
C HIS A 584 -26.63 25.52 1.42
N THR A 585 -26.69 26.39 0.40
CA THR A 585 -27.96 26.87 -0.18
C THR A 585 -28.75 25.82 -0.95
N SER A 586 -28.14 24.67 -1.25
CA SER A 586 -28.68 23.69 -2.20
C SER A 586 -28.69 22.25 -1.67
N LEU A 587 -28.49 22.07 -0.35
CA LEU A 587 -28.45 20.76 0.31
C LEU A 587 -29.70 19.92 -0.01
N ALA A 588 -30.89 20.53 0.00
CA ALA A 588 -32.15 19.84 -0.25
C ALA A 588 -32.24 19.19 -1.66
N ALA A 589 -31.53 19.74 -2.65
CA ALA A 589 -31.54 19.25 -4.03
C ALA A 589 -30.27 18.49 -4.42
N THR A 590 -29.37 18.23 -3.47
CA THR A 590 -28.04 17.65 -3.69
C THR A 590 -27.89 16.34 -2.91
N LEU A 591 -27.42 15.28 -3.58
CA LEU A 591 -26.92 14.10 -2.88
C LEU A 591 -25.48 14.38 -2.43
N VAL A 592 -25.29 14.64 -1.14
CA VAL A 592 -23.96 14.86 -0.55
C VAL A 592 -23.42 13.52 -0.07
N ILE A 593 -22.22 13.16 -0.53
CA ILE A 593 -21.55 11.90 -0.18
C ILE A 593 -20.22 12.25 0.50
N ASP A 594 -20.10 11.90 1.76
CA ASP A 594 -18.91 12.07 2.58
C ASP A 594 -18.01 10.83 2.49
N LEU A 595 -16.80 11.04 1.98
CA LEU A 595 -15.74 10.06 1.80
C LEU A 595 -14.60 10.27 2.82
N ASP A 596 -14.84 11.04 3.89
CA ASP A 596 -13.97 11.05 5.07
C ASP A 596 -14.07 9.71 5.82
N THR A 597 -13.37 9.56 6.94
CA THR A 597 -13.48 8.35 7.76
C THR A 597 -14.81 8.31 8.50
N SER A 598 -15.35 7.12 8.75
CA SER A 598 -16.59 6.98 9.54
C SER A 598 -16.48 7.62 10.93
N LEU A 599 -15.29 7.59 11.55
CA LEU A 599 -14.99 8.31 12.79
C LEU A 599 -15.15 9.83 12.64
N ARG A 600 -14.63 10.43 11.57
CA ARG A 600 -14.71 11.88 11.33
C ARG A 600 -16.11 12.31 10.89
N TYR A 601 -16.77 11.50 10.07
CA TYR A 601 -18.18 11.67 9.74
C TYR A 601 -19.01 11.69 11.04
N ARG A 602 -18.86 10.68 11.90
CA ARG A 602 -19.54 10.60 13.20
C ARG A 602 -19.28 11.84 14.06
N ASP A 603 -18.07 12.36 14.07
CA ASP A 603 -17.69 13.49 14.93
C ASP A 603 -18.14 14.85 14.36
N GLY A 604 -18.40 14.94 13.05
CA GLY A 604 -19.19 16.02 12.46
C GLY A 604 -19.06 16.09 10.93
N HIS A 605 -20.18 16.13 10.22
CA HIS A 605 -20.28 16.14 8.76
C HIS A 605 -21.25 17.22 8.25
N VAL A 606 -21.30 17.41 6.92
CA VAL A 606 -22.29 18.29 6.27
C VAL A 606 -23.70 17.77 6.57
N PRO A 607 -24.66 18.61 7.01
CA PRO A 607 -26.02 18.16 7.30
C PRO A 607 -26.69 17.44 6.12
N GLY A 608 -27.22 16.24 6.38
CA GLY A 608 -27.88 15.39 5.40
C GLY A 608 -26.95 14.58 4.50
N ALA A 609 -25.63 14.66 4.69
CA ALA A 609 -24.67 13.86 3.93
C ALA A 609 -24.73 12.37 4.26
N TRP A 610 -24.50 11.54 3.25
CA TRP A 610 -24.32 10.11 3.39
C TRP A 610 -22.84 9.78 3.58
N PHE A 611 -22.50 9.00 4.60
CA PHE A 611 -21.19 8.35 4.66
C PHE A 611 -21.13 7.21 3.63
N ALA A 612 -20.06 7.16 2.84
CA ALA A 612 -19.80 6.06 1.91
C ALA A 612 -18.29 5.75 1.81
N VAL A 613 -17.98 4.50 1.50
CA VAL A 613 -16.62 4.05 1.21
C VAL A 613 -16.37 4.18 -0.28
N ARG A 614 -15.28 4.84 -0.68
CA ARG A 614 -14.93 5.09 -2.10
C ARG A 614 -14.92 3.81 -2.92
N ALA A 615 -14.34 2.73 -2.39
CA ALA A 615 -14.32 1.43 -3.05
C ALA A 615 -15.73 0.88 -3.39
N GLY A 616 -16.78 1.28 -2.66
CA GLY A 616 -18.16 0.84 -2.85
C GLY A 616 -19.04 1.72 -3.75
N LEU A 617 -18.56 2.87 -4.24
CA LEU A 617 -19.40 3.89 -4.90
C LEU A 617 -20.21 3.41 -6.10
N GLY A 618 -19.65 2.46 -6.88
CA GLY A 618 -20.37 1.86 -8.01
C GLY A 618 -21.67 1.17 -7.61
N ARG A 619 -21.75 0.63 -6.38
CA ARG A 619 -22.94 0.03 -5.79
C ARG A 619 -23.77 1.07 -5.03
N THR A 620 -23.13 1.85 -4.16
CA THR A 620 -23.85 2.68 -3.19
C THR A 620 -24.50 3.93 -3.79
N ILE A 621 -23.95 4.52 -4.86
CA ILE A 621 -24.58 5.71 -5.48
C ILE A 621 -25.97 5.40 -6.04
N PRO A 622 -26.18 4.34 -6.86
CA PRO A 622 -27.52 3.94 -7.30
C PRO A 622 -28.50 3.67 -6.15
N GLU A 623 -28.03 3.02 -5.08
CA GLU A 623 -28.83 2.73 -3.88
C GLU A 623 -29.25 4.01 -3.16
N MET A 624 -28.33 4.96 -2.95
CA MET A 624 -28.59 6.26 -2.34
C MET A 624 -29.57 7.11 -3.18
N LEU A 625 -29.42 7.12 -4.51
CA LEU A 625 -30.33 7.85 -5.42
C LEU A 625 -31.76 7.30 -5.39
N THR A 626 -31.91 5.99 -5.18
CA THR A 626 -33.24 5.36 -5.01
C THR A 626 -33.91 5.81 -3.71
N GLN A 627 -33.12 6.02 -2.65
CA GLN A 627 -33.59 6.45 -1.33
C GLN A 627 -33.84 7.96 -1.25
N GLN A 628 -32.97 8.78 -1.83
CA GLN A 628 -33.06 10.24 -1.84
C GLN A 628 -33.58 10.75 -3.19
N LYS A 629 -34.90 10.61 -3.39
CA LYS A 629 -35.57 11.11 -4.60
C LYS A 629 -35.47 12.64 -4.70
N GLY A 630 -35.31 13.15 -5.92
CA GLY A 630 -35.27 14.59 -6.20
C GLY A 630 -33.87 15.23 -6.16
N ALA A 631 -32.82 14.44 -5.93
CA ALA A 631 -31.44 14.90 -6.13
C ALA A 631 -31.22 15.29 -7.61
N THR A 632 -30.68 16.49 -7.84
CA THR A 632 -30.39 17.02 -9.18
C THR A 632 -28.90 17.03 -9.51
N ARG A 633 -28.06 16.74 -8.52
CA ARG A 633 -26.60 16.63 -8.61
C ARG A 633 -26.03 15.85 -7.43
N ILE A 634 -24.78 15.42 -7.56
CA ILE A 634 -23.99 14.76 -6.53
C ILE A 634 -22.83 15.68 -6.13
N VAL A 635 -22.58 15.83 -4.83
CA VAL A 635 -21.39 16.53 -4.31
C VAL A 635 -20.61 15.60 -3.40
N LEU A 636 -19.38 15.28 -3.79
CA LEU A 636 -18.45 14.50 -2.99
C LEU A 636 -17.71 15.40 -1.99
N VAL A 637 -17.55 14.89 -0.78
CA VAL A 637 -16.87 15.56 0.33
C VAL A 637 -15.75 14.66 0.85
N SER A 638 -14.62 15.24 1.20
CA SER A 638 -13.52 14.60 1.93
C SER A 638 -12.84 15.67 2.81
N PRO A 639 -11.82 15.36 3.64
CA PRO A 639 -11.22 16.35 4.55
C PRO A 639 -10.80 17.66 3.87
N ASP A 640 -10.10 17.54 2.74
CA ASP A 640 -9.44 18.60 1.99
C ASP A 640 -9.85 18.65 0.50
N GLY A 641 -10.74 17.75 0.07
CA GLY A 641 -11.20 17.59 -1.31
C GLY A 641 -10.33 16.67 -2.18
N GLU A 642 -9.18 16.19 -1.71
CA GLU A 642 -8.25 15.38 -2.52
C GLU A 642 -8.85 14.02 -2.92
N ILE A 643 -9.39 13.30 -1.94
CA ILE A 643 -10.01 11.98 -2.17
C ILE A 643 -11.32 12.12 -2.93
N ALA A 644 -12.09 13.19 -2.68
CA ALA A 644 -13.25 13.53 -3.48
C ALA A 644 -12.87 13.75 -4.95
N ALA A 645 -11.72 14.39 -5.22
CA ALA A 645 -11.23 14.59 -6.59
C ALA A 645 -10.86 13.27 -7.28
N LEU A 646 -10.17 12.36 -6.57
CA LEU A 646 -9.82 11.03 -7.08
C LEU A 646 -11.05 10.14 -7.33
N ALA A 647 -12.10 10.29 -6.51
CA ALA A 647 -13.34 9.51 -6.63
C ALA A 647 -14.33 10.05 -7.68
N ALA A 648 -14.10 11.26 -8.24
CA ALA A 648 -15.08 11.94 -9.07
C ALA A 648 -15.49 11.14 -10.32
N SER A 649 -14.53 10.54 -11.03
CA SER A 649 -14.81 9.75 -12.24
C SER A 649 -15.57 8.46 -11.93
N GLU A 650 -15.27 7.81 -10.81
CA GLU A 650 -16.01 6.63 -10.32
C GLU A 650 -17.46 7.01 -9.98
N ALA A 651 -17.65 8.16 -9.34
CA ALA A 651 -18.99 8.68 -9.02
C ALA A 651 -19.77 9.08 -10.28
N GLU A 652 -19.13 9.71 -11.27
CA GLU A 652 -19.74 10.05 -12.56
C GLU A 652 -20.27 8.81 -13.27
N ALA A 653 -19.48 7.73 -13.29
CA ALA A 653 -19.88 6.46 -13.89
C ALA A 653 -21.11 5.83 -13.21
N ALA A 654 -21.31 6.08 -11.91
CA ALA A 654 -22.43 5.56 -11.12
C ALA A 654 -23.60 6.54 -10.95
N SER A 655 -23.47 7.78 -11.42
CA SER A 655 -24.38 8.90 -11.15
C SER A 655 -25.77 8.80 -11.80
N GLY A 656 -25.97 7.87 -12.74
CA GLY A 656 -27.18 7.83 -13.57
C GLY A 656 -27.33 9.06 -14.47
N GLY A 657 -26.23 9.78 -14.76
CA GLY A 657 -26.22 11.00 -15.58
C GLY A 657 -26.38 12.30 -14.79
N LEU A 658 -26.47 12.24 -13.46
CA LEU A 658 -26.46 13.45 -12.65
C LEU A 658 -25.08 14.13 -12.67
N PRO A 659 -25.02 15.48 -12.71
CA PRO A 659 -23.76 16.21 -12.57
C PRO A 659 -23.08 15.88 -11.24
N VAL A 660 -21.79 15.56 -11.29
CA VAL A 660 -20.94 15.34 -10.12
C VAL A 660 -20.04 16.56 -9.92
N ALA A 661 -19.89 16.99 -8.67
CA ALA A 661 -18.92 17.99 -8.25
C ALA A 661 -18.29 17.59 -6.91
N ILE A 662 -17.24 18.29 -6.50
CA ILE A 662 -16.63 18.15 -5.17
C ILE A 662 -16.83 19.42 -4.33
N LEU A 663 -16.82 19.30 -3.01
CA LEU A 663 -16.74 20.47 -2.12
C LEU A 663 -15.32 21.05 -2.17
N ALA A 664 -15.19 22.28 -2.68
CA ALA A 664 -13.92 22.99 -2.76
C ALA A 664 -13.33 23.18 -1.34
N GLY A 665 -12.11 22.68 -1.12
CA GLY A 665 -11.44 22.69 0.19
C GLY A 665 -12.02 21.71 1.23
N GLY A 666 -12.94 20.83 0.81
CA GLY A 666 -13.45 19.74 1.63
C GLY A 666 -14.18 20.18 2.92
N MET A 667 -14.24 19.26 3.89
CA MET A 667 -14.79 19.55 5.22
C MET A 667 -14.06 20.67 5.95
N GLN A 668 -12.76 20.88 5.68
CA GLN A 668 -12.02 22.00 6.25
C GLN A 668 -12.67 23.33 5.88
N ALA A 669 -12.97 23.55 4.59
CA ALA A 669 -13.63 24.78 4.13
C ALA A 669 -15.04 24.96 4.72
N TRP A 670 -15.79 23.86 4.91
CA TRP A 670 -17.11 23.91 5.57
C TRP A 670 -17.00 24.38 7.02
N ARG A 671 -16.02 23.87 7.76
CA ARG A 671 -15.74 24.27 9.15
C ARG A 671 -15.24 25.70 9.25
N ASP A 672 -14.34 26.12 8.35
CA ASP A 672 -13.81 27.48 8.30
C ASP A 672 -14.91 28.52 8.01
N ALA A 673 -15.89 28.13 7.19
CA ALA A 673 -17.11 28.92 6.95
C ALA A 673 -18.08 28.95 8.14
N LYS A 674 -17.79 28.23 9.23
CA LYS A 674 -18.60 28.12 10.46
C LYS A 674 -20.05 27.69 10.18
N LEU A 675 -20.24 26.86 9.17
CA LEU A 675 -21.55 26.31 8.82
C LEU A 675 -21.93 25.19 9.78
N ALA A 676 -23.24 24.94 9.90
CA ALA A 676 -23.77 23.92 10.81
C ALA A 676 -23.24 22.52 10.46
N LEU A 677 -23.07 21.69 11.48
CA LEU A 677 -22.63 20.30 11.35
C LEU A 677 -23.71 19.37 11.90
N GLU A 678 -23.84 18.21 11.29
CA GLU A 678 -24.57 17.06 11.84
C GLU A 678 -23.56 16.07 12.45
N THR A 679 -23.96 15.32 13.48
CA THR A 679 -23.08 14.38 14.21
C THR A 679 -23.75 13.04 14.41
N GLY A 680 -22.96 11.98 14.53
CA GLY A 680 -23.41 10.60 14.69
C GLY A 680 -23.41 9.82 13.37
N HIS A 681 -23.68 8.52 13.44
CA HIS A 681 -23.85 7.67 12.27
C HIS A 681 -25.29 7.80 11.74
N VAL A 682 -25.60 8.93 11.09
CA VAL A 682 -26.99 9.28 10.73
C VAL A 682 -27.42 8.63 9.40
N ARG A 683 -26.61 8.75 8.35
CA ARG A 683 -26.91 8.18 7.02
C ARG A 683 -25.71 7.39 6.51
N MET A 684 -25.72 6.08 6.75
CA MET A 684 -24.62 5.19 6.41
C MET A 684 -24.96 4.40 5.15
N ALA A 685 -24.32 4.70 4.02
CA ALA A 685 -24.42 3.89 2.81
C ALA A 685 -23.58 2.60 2.92
N ASP A 686 -22.52 2.66 3.72
CA ASP A 686 -21.63 1.55 4.04
C ASP A 686 -21.47 1.42 5.56
N PRO A 687 -21.19 0.21 6.09
CA PRO A 687 -20.85 0.05 7.49
C PRO A 687 -19.52 0.78 7.83
N PRO A 688 -19.29 1.15 9.10
CA PRO A 688 -18.08 1.86 9.54
C PRO A 688 -16.87 0.91 9.63
N THR A 689 -16.50 0.30 8.51
CA THR A 689 -15.36 -0.63 8.37
C THR A 689 -14.24 -0.07 7.49
N ASP A 690 -14.27 1.24 7.22
CA ASP A 690 -13.28 1.98 6.41
C ASP A 690 -11.93 2.12 7.13
N VAL A 691 -11.96 2.25 8.46
CA VAL A 691 -10.79 2.43 9.32
C VAL A 691 -10.81 1.45 10.49
N TRP A 692 -9.64 1.17 11.07
CA TRP A 692 -9.59 0.44 12.33
C TRP A 692 -10.01 1.35 13.50
N TYR A 693 -11.05 0.95 14.21
CA TYR A 693 -11.47 1.59 15.45
C TYR A 693 -10.58 1.11 16.59
N ARG A 694 -9.81 2.01 17.21
CA ARG A 694 -9.06 1.67 18.42
C ARG A 694 -10.03 1.36 19.55
N PRO A 695 -9.65 0.58 20.57
CA PRO A 695 -10.56 0.22 21.66
C PRO A 695 -11.27 1.43 22.28
N TYR A 696 -10.55 2.54 22.46
CA TYR A 696 -11.04 3.79 23.03
C TYR A 696 -11.72 4.75 22.04
N ASP A 697 -11.85 4.39 20.76
CA ASP A 697 -12.66 5.14 19.78
C ASP A 697 -14.16 4.75 19.88
N ASN A 698 -14.47 3.63 20.55
CA ASN A 698 -15.83 3.16 20.80
C ASN A 698 -16.54 4.05 21.84
N LYS A 699 -17.77 4.46 21.54
CA LYS A 699 -18.61 5.25 22.46
C LYS A 699 -19.35 4.38 23.48
N GLU A 700 -19.59 3.12 23.13
CA GLU A 700 -20.26 2.11 23.95
C GLU A 700 -19.30 0.93 24.15
N ASP A 701 -19.45 0.17 25.24
CA ASP A 701 -18.68 -1.04 25.54
C ASP A 701 -17.15 -0.89 25.48
N VAL A 702 -16.63 0.32 25.75
CA VAL A 702 -15.21 0.65 25.67
C VAL A 702 -14.32 -0.29 26.48
N GLU A 703 -14.76 -0.70 27.68
CA GLU A 703 -14.00 -1.61 28.53
C GLU A 703 -13.95 -3.04 27.96
N ALA A 704 -15.03 -3.49 27.31
CA ALA A 704 -15.05 -4.80 26.66
C ALA A 704 -14.10 -4.81 25.46
N ALA A 705 -14.11 -3.75 24.65
CA ALA A 705 -13.17 -3.57 23.55
C ALA A 705 -11.70 -3.53 24.04
N MET A 706 -11.43 -2.87 25.17
CA MET A 706 -10.09 -2.86 25.78
C MET A 706 -9.65 -4.25 26.24
N ARG A 707 -10.52 -5.01 26.92
CA ARG A 707 -10.22 -6.38 27.37
C ARG A 707 -9.95 -7.30 26.17
N GLN A 708 -10.82 -7.28 25.17
CA GLN A 708 -10.66 -8.06 23.94
C GLN A 708 -9.33 -7.75 23.23
N TYR A 709 -8.94 -6.48 23.16
CA TYR A 709 -7.67 -6.08 22.56
C TYR A 709 -6.46 -6.63 23.33
N LEU A 710 -6.49 -6.55 24.66
CA LEU A 710 -5.40 -7.04 25.51
C LEU A 710 -5.27 -8.56 25.47
N ASP A 711 -6.40 -9.28 25.50
CA ASP A 711 -6.44 -10.74 25.35
C ASP A 711 -5.89 -11.15 23.98
N TRP A 712 -6.29 -10.44 22.92
CA TRP A 712 -5.78 -10.65 21.56
C TRP A 712 -4.27 -10.47 21.46
N GLU A 713 -3.68 -9.41 22.05
CA GLU A 713 -2.22 -9.19 22.00
C GLU A 713 -1.46 -10.38 22.59
N VAL A 714 -1.89 -10.90 23.75
CA VAL A 714 -1.23 -12.03 24.44
C VAL A 714 -1.28 -13.31 23.59
N ASP A 715 -2.38 -13.55 22.88
CA ASP A 715 -2.58 -14.75 22.07
C ASP A 715 -1.81 -14.73 20.72
N LEU A 716 -1.15 -13.62 20.37
CA LEU A 716 -0.40 -13.50 19.11
C LEU A 716 0.82 -14.43 19.04
N VAL A 717 1.53 -14.67 20.15
CA VAL A 717 2.76 -15.48 20.16
C VAL A 717 2.51 -16.90 19.63
N PRO A 718 1.61 -17.72 20.22
CA PRO A 718 1.35 -19.05 19.71
C PRO A 718 0.74 -19.03 18.30
N GLN A 719 0.08 -17.95 17.87
CA GLN A 719 -0.42 -17.83 16.51
C GLN A 719 0.70 -17.63 15.48
N VAL A 720 1.67 -16.75 15.78
CA VAL A 720 2.85 -16.55 14.93
C VAL A 720 3.68 -17.82 14.82
N GLU A 721 3.80 -18.60 15.90
CA GLU A 721 4.48 -19.89 15.89
C GLU A 721 3.79 -20.91 14.95
N ARG A 722 2.46 -20.94 14.93
CA ARG A 722 1.69 -21.81 14.00
C ARG A 722 1.81 -21.37 12.55
N ASP A 723 1.83 -20.06 12.30
CA ASP A 723 1.98 -19.52 10.94
C ASP A 723 3.36 -19.84 10.35
N GLY A 724 4.41 -19.64 11.16
CA GLY A 724 5.79 -20.01 10.83
C GLY A 724 6.45 -19.16 9.74
N ASP A 725 5.87 -18.02 9.34
CA ASP A 725 6.50 -17.11 8.38
C ASP A 725 7.46 -16.12 9.06
N ALA A 726 7.29 -15.82 10.35
CA ALA A 726 8.10 -14.83 11.05
C ALA A 726 9.48 -15.37 11.45
N THR A 727 10.52 -14.60 11.17
CA THR A 727 11.92 -14.89 11.53
C THR A 727 12.40 -14.06 12.72
N PHE A 728 11.49 -13.80 13.68
CA PHE A 728 11.81 -12.99 14.86
C PHE A 728 12.98 -13.58 15.65
N SER A 729 13.88 -12.71 16.05
CA SER A 729 15.01 -13.03 16.94
C SER A 729 15.04 -12.03 18.08
N VAL A 730 15.49 -12.45 19.26
CA VAL A 730 15.53 -11.60 20.45
C VAL A 730 16.96 -11.53 20.95
N LEU A 731 17.50 -10.31 21.00
CA LEU A 731 18.76 -10.02 21.67
C LEU A 731 18.58 -10.30 23.15
N LYS A 732 19.27 -11.33 23.65
CA LYS A 732 19.27 -11.63 25.09
C LYS A 732 20.00 -10.53 25.84
N SER A 733 19.39 -10.01 26.89
CA SER A 733 20.08 -9.15 27.84
C SER A 733 21.26 -9.91 28.44
N ALA A 734 22.44 -9.28 28.51
CA ALA A 734 23.56 -9.88 29.23
C ALA A 734 23.13 -10.08 30.69
N GLY A 735 23.03 -11.33 31.14
CA GLY A 735 22.59 -11.67 32.48
C GLY A 735 23.38 -10.87 33.51
N GLY A 736 22.67 -10.12 34.35
CA GLY A 736 23.26 -9.19 35.30
C GLY A 736 22.31 -8.85 36.42
N HIS A 737 22.34 -9.72 37.45
CA HIS A 737 21.83 -9.61 38.82
C HIS A 737 20.38 -9.99 39.10
#